data_AF-A0A7W7LEA5-F1
#
_entry.id   AF-A0A7W7LEA5-F1
#
_cell.length_a   1.000
_cell.length_b   1.000
_cell.length_c   1.000
_cell.angle_alpha   90.00
_cell.angle_beta   90.00
_cell.angle_gamma   90.00
#
_symmetry.space_group_name_H-M   'P 1'
#
loop_
_entity.id
_entity.type
_entity.pdbx_description
1 polymer ?
#
loop_
_entity_poly.entity_id
_entity_poly.type
_entity_poly.pdbx_seq_one_letter_code
_entity_poly.pdbx_strand_id
1 'polypeptide(L)'
;MRQSPAFGLCVDPVPLLARLTKDHIRRALRQGGRELLIACTLHSRSLDGRCRCGYRRTDPAGSCSVSVMRDLLREEAGHLLDEAMRAEKLSRRSRATGLDGQSHDDRGSARLRALRIYGAAVEIDSVDAEPRQNELFDEIKKHWAEFGWGQDPEALREAKVALVGQCGAAARRVAVTGGNTWAYEKLFEIGRCEPDYRVRAAIAQEAGSGGEQAYKALAVYEHLECPQHVVSDGRPPKPPGEEPARQPFLDWVEGQGDRERRAVVRLLARRKERYERMAADSEALVEREKWYANTMCAWALPMLVDSTMMSRHLGSPRDDLERWIAKATGTAVAPDGTMGQGNRLALGVSLAQGFKFAANRRLCPHSDKEARQFLVKQAQDMLRRSTFWYTRMTLLHALTLWSLPDDVHADQPLRGHGADPRGQVREWLALAEGQREHPLVVAAGKLAVRALQTRRPERFLWIDEAGVACEVGTEVSSPGEQRVHNLWIPPSTGWSTLDPAAQQLLADVLVLAVLGERGYRPKDLFRLLELCCPENGRLPSCLSRDRTLLDPVRAVERTSQPDSNCTGECGMNMCPYPAKVENLRVEFSEVFCLHQQDLLRAWQPGSWLFLRFRREAPWQRRVPVAGLRRFWGQMGDRARDVNPEDTDAPGR
;
A
#
# COMPACT_ATOMS: atom_id res chain seq x y z
N MET A 1 55.22 -40.04 -18.90
CA MET A 1 55.77 -38.71 -19.27
C MET A 1 54.64 -37.69 -19.31
N ARG A 2 54.46 -36.92 -18.23
CA ARG A 2 53.77 -35.62 -18.24
C ARG A 2 54.56 -34.72 -17.31
N GLN A 3 55.22 -33.72 -17.90
CA GLN A 3 55.95 -32.68 -17.18
C GLN A 3 54.98 -31.58 -16.76
N SER A 4 55.09 -31.13 -15.52
CA SER A 4 54.66 -29.80 -15.07
C SER A 4 55.54 -28.72 -15.69
N PRO A 5 55.04 -27.48 -15.74
CA PRO A 5 55.51 -26.46 -14.78
C PRO A 5 54.30 -25.71 -14.17
N ALA A 6 54.18 -25.55 -12.85
CA ALA A 6 54.93 -24.62 -12.00
C ALA A 6 54.86 -23.16 -12.49
N PHE A 7 53.79 -22.45 -12.14
CA PHE A 7 53.81 -21.04 -11.70
C PHE A 7 52.56 -20.80 -10.84
N GLY A 8 52.70 -21.09 -9.55
CA GLY A 8 51.78 -20.63 -8.52
C GLY A 8 52.14 -19.20 -8.15
N LEU A 9 51.36 -18.24 -8.64
CA LEU A 9 51.16 -16.99 -7.92
C LEU A 9 49.97 -17.23 -6.99
N CYS A 10 50.25 -17.74 -5.79
CA CYS A 10 49.34 -17.58 -4.67
C CYS A 10 49.29 -16.07 -4.37
N VAL A 11 48.35 -15.38 -5.01
CA VAL A 11 47.84 -14.14 -4.45
C VAL A 11 47.01 -14.59 -3.25
N ASP A 12 47.59 -14.47 -2.06
CA ASP A 12 46.83 -14.60 -0.82
C ASP A 12 45.61 -13.67 -0.93
N PRO A 13 44.37 -14.18 -0.74
CA PRO A 13 43.22 -13.31 -0.57
C PRO A 13 43.37 -12.65 0.80
N VAL A 14 44.15 -11.57 0.87
CA VAL A 14 44.14 -10.69 2.03
C VAL A 14 42.70 -10.19 2.18
N PRO A 15 41.99 -10.51 3.27
CA PRO A 15 40.60 -10.12 3.40
C PRO A 15 40.54 -8.59 3.42
N LEU A 16 39.82 -8.00 2.45
CA LEU A 16 39.63 -6.55 2.29
C LEU A 16 39.17 -5.85 3.59
N LEU A 17 38.54 -6.60 4.49
CA LEU A 17 38.10 -6.14 5.81
C LEU A 17 39.23 -5.94 6.84
N ALA A 18 40.42 -6.52 6.66
CA ALA A 18 41.52 -6.39 7.62
C ALA A 18 42.22 -5.02 7.57
N ARG A 19 41.98 -4.21 6.53
CA ARG A 19 42.60 -2.86 6.36
C ARG A 19 41.65 -1.69 6.60
N LEU A 20 40.34 -1.92 6.68
CA LEU A 20 39.36 -0.87 6.97
C LEU A 20 39.07 -0.83 8.48
N THR A 21 39.59 0.19 9.17
CA THR A 21 39.21 0.45 10.56
C THR A 21 37.71 0.79 10.63
N LYS A 22 37.08 0.46 11.77
CA LYS A 22 35.66 0.79 12.03
C LYS A 22 35.33 2.26 11.72
N ASP A 23 36.27 3.16 11.98
CA ASP A 23 36.13 4.60 11.75
C ASP A 23 36.14 5.01 10.27
N HIS A 24 36.81 4.25 9.40
CA HIS A 24 36.72 4.48 7.94
C HIS A 24 35.34 4.09 7.43
N ILE A 25 34.79 2.96 7.92
CA ILE A 25 33.46 2.49 7.55
C ILE A 25 32.39 3.48 8.01
N ARG A 26 32.44 3.92 9.28
CA ARG A 26 31.52 4.95 9.80
C ARG A 26 31.56 6.24 8.98
N ARG A 27 32.75 6.73 8.64
CA ARG A 27 32.90 7.92 7.77
C ARG A 27 32.29 7.72 6.38
N ALA A 28 32.50 6.57 5.76
CA ALA A 28 31.93 6.26 4.45
C ALA A 28 30.39 6.13 4.50
N LEU A 29 29.84 5.53 5.55
CA LEU A 29 28.39 5.44 5.75
C LEU A 29 27.74 6.82 5.92
N ARG A 30 28.39 7.73 6.66
CA ARG A 30 27.94 9.12 6.83
C ARG A 30 27.93 9.92 5.52
N GLN A 31 28.83 9.60 4.59
CA GLN A 31 28.98 10.29 3.31
C GLN A 31 28.07 9.74 2.19
N GLY A 32 27.21 8.76 2.46
CA GLY A 32 26.25 8.23 1.47
C GLY A 32 26.66 6.92 0.78
N GLY A 33 27.26 5.99 1.52
CA GLY A 33 27.79 4.72 0.98
C GLY A 33 26.76 3.65 0.58
N ARG A 34 25.83 3.93 -0.35
CA ARG A 34 24.89 2.90 -0.86
C ARG A 34 25.64 1.71 -1.47
N GLU A 35 26.67 1.97 -2.25
CA GLU A 35 27.52 0.99 -2.91
C GLU A 35 28.30 0.17 -1.86
N LEU A 36 28.75 0.84 -0.79
CA LEU A 36 29.38 0.17 0.35
C LEU A 36 28.40 -0.77 1.07
N LEU A 37 27.17 -0.33 1.31
CA LEU A 37 26.13 -1.18 1.91
C LEU A 37 25.84 -2.41 1.03
N ILE A 38 25.68 -2.22 -0.28
CA ILE A 38 25.49 -3.32 -1.23
C ILE A 38 26.69 -4.27 -1.20
N ALA A 39 27.92 -3.74 -1.25
CA ALA A 39 29.14 -4.54 -1.20
C ALA A 39 29.24 -5.35 0.10
N CYS A 40 28.93 -4.75 1.25
CA CYS A 40 28.91 -5.43 2.55
C CYS A 40 27.86 -6.56 2.59
N THR A 41 26.64 -6.31 2.08
CA THR A 41 25.58 -7.33 2.02
C THR A 41 25.91 -8.46 1.04
N LEU A 42 26.53 -8.17 -0.11
CA LEU A 42 26.98 -9.19 -1.05
C LEU A 42 28.15 -10.00 -0.46
N HIS A 43 29.08 -9.33 0.22
CA HIS A 43 30.21 -9.98 0.86
C HIS A 43 29.77 -10.93 1.98
N SER A 44 28.82 -10.53 2.84
CA SER A 44 28.30 -11.41 3.91
C SER A 44 27.66 -12.70 3.36
N ARG A 45 27.18 -12.69 2.12
CA ARG A 45 26.59 -13.85 1.44
C ARG A 45 27.61 -14.68 0.64
N SER A 46 28.83 -14.18 0.47
CA SER A 46 29.90 -14.88 -0.25
C SER A 46 30.50 -16.02 0.58
N LEU A 47 31.19 -16.97 -0.07
CA LEU A 47 31.89 -18.06 0.62
C LEU A 47 32.96 -17.55 1.59
N ASP A 48 33.56 -16.40 1.29
CA ASP A 48 34.64 -15.80 2.07
C ASP A 48 34.12 -14.96 3.24
N GLY A 49 32.96 -14.31 3.08
CA GLY A 49 32.37 -13.42 4.08
C GLY A 49 31.22 -14.00 4.91
N ARG A 50 30.72 -15.21 4.59
CA ARG A 50 29.67 -15.87 5.37
C ARG A 50 30.11 -16.21 6.80
N CYS A 51 29.16 -16.18 7.73
CA CYS A 51 29.39 -16.58 9.11
C CYS A 51 29.92 -18.03 9.19
N ARG A 52 31.04 -18.24 9.89
CA ARG A 52 31.66 -19.57 10.10
C ARG A 52 31.45 -20.11 11.52
N CYS A 53 30.81 -19.32 12.39
CA CYS A 53 30.64 -19.63 13.81
C CYS A 53 29.78 -20.88 14.07
N GLY A 54 28.95 -21.30 13.11
CA GLY A 54 28.18 -22.54 13.21
C GLY A 54 29.00 -23.83 13.10
N TYR A 55 30.23 -23.79 12.57
CA TYR A 55 31.05 -25.00 12.30
C TYR A 55 32.17 -25.25 13.33
N ARG A 56 32.60 -24.23 14.08
CA ARG A 56 33.64 -24.35 15.12
C ARG A 56 33.18 -23.61 16.38
N ARG A 57 32.75 -24.37 17.38
CA ARG A 57 32.28 -23.89 18.70
C ARG A 57 33.34 -23.15 19.54
N THR A 58 34.52 -22.87 18.99
CA THR A 58 35.69 -22.37 19.73
C THR A 58 36.14 -20.97 19.32
N ASP A 59 35.54 -20.34 18.31
CA ASP A 59 35.91 -18.95 17.99
C ASP A 59 35.17 -17.99 18.92
N PRO A 60 35.87 -17.08 19.63
CA PRO A 60 35.24 -16.16 20.55
C PRO A 60 34.25 -15.25 19.79
N ALA A 61 33.10 -15.01 20.42
CA ALA A 61 31.91 -14.31 19.91
C ALA A 61 32.13 -12.87 19.37
N GLY A 62 33.38 -12.39 19.30
CA GLY A 62 33.77 -11.09 18.74
C GLY A 62 34.57 -11.14 17.44
N SER A 63 34.79 -12.32 16.85
CA SER A 63 35.62 -12.48 15.63
C SER A 63 34.83 -12.63 14.33
N CYS A 64 33.51 -12.81 14.40
CA CYS A 64 32.67 -12.95 13.22
C CYS A 64 32.47 -11.62 12.50
N SER A 65 32.93 -11.53 11.25
CA SER A 65 32.75 -10.34 10.41
C SER A 65 31.28 -9.94 10.24
N VAL A 66 30.37 -10.92 10.18
CA VAL A 66 28.92 -10.71 10.05
C VAL A 66 28.36 -10.02 11.29
N SER A 67 28.64 -10.56 12.48
CA SER A 67 28.19 -10.01 13.76
C SER A 67 28.76 -8.59 13.99
N VAL A 68 30.06 -8.40 13.75
CA VAL A 68 30.72 -7.09 13.90
C VAL A 68 30.15 -6.06 12.93
N MET A 69 29.87 -6.45 11.68
CA MET A 69 29.30 -5.54 10.69
C MET A 69 27.85 -5.19 11.02
N ARG A 70 27.03 -6.15 11.44
CA ARG A 70 25.66 -5.89 11.91
C ARG A 70 25.65 -4.86 13.02
N ASP A 71 26.45 -5.07 14.07
CA ASP A 71 26.45 -4.20 15.24
C ASP A 71 26.96 -2.79 14.88
N LEU A 72 27.97 -2.68 14.02
CA LEU A 72 28.46 -1.40 13.51
C LEU A 72 27.39 -0.64 12.71
N LEU A 73 26.66 -1.34 11.83
CA LEU A 73 25.59 -0.72 11.03
C LEU A 73 24.42 -0.28 11.91
N ARG A 74 24.03 -1.12 12.87
CA ARG A 74 23.00 -0.80 13.87
C ARG A 74 23.35 0.47 14.65
N GLU A 75 24.54 0.52 15.25
CA GLU A 75 25.02 1.69 16.00
C GLU A 75 25.01 2.96 15.14
N GLU A 76 25.51 2.87 13.90
CA GLU A 76 25.59 4.05 13.01
C GLU A 76 24.20 4.53 12.56
N ALA A 77 23.25 3.62 12.31
CA ALA A 77 21.87 3.99 12.01
C ALA A 77 21.21 4.73 13.19
N GLY A 78 21.41 4.24 14.41
CA GLY A 78 20.95 4.91 15.64
C GLY A 78 21.57 6.29 15.81
N HIS A 79 22.89 6.42 15.59
CA HIS A 79 23.58 7.72 15.67
C HIS A 79 23.04 8.73 14.66
N LEU A 80 22.79 8.34 13.41
CA LEU A 80 22.23 9.23 12.39
C LEU A 80 20.82 9.72 12.75
N LEU A 81 20.01 8.87 13.38
CA LEU A 81 18.68 9.27 13.86
C LEU A 81 18.76 10.25 15.02
N ASP A 82 19.63 9.99 15.98
CA ASP A 82 19.89 10.89 17.10
C ASP A 82 20.39 12.27 16.63
N GLU A 83 21.32 12.30 15.68
CA GLU A 83 21.82 13.52 15.06
C GLU A 83 20.67 14.28 14.36
N ALA A 84 19.84 13.59 13.58
CA ALA A 84 18.70 14.18 12.90
C ALA A 84 17.65 14.77 13.87
N MET A 85 17.35 14.05 14.96
CA MET A 85 16.43 14.51 15.99
C MET A 85 16.96 15.74 16.75
N ARG A 86 18.26 15.77 17.05
CA ARG A 86 18.90 16.93 17.69
C ARG A 86 18.88 18.14 16.77
N ALA A 87 19.24 17.95 15.49
CA ALA A 87 19.19 19.01 14.48
C ALA A 87 17.78 19.60 14.37
N GLU A 88 16.74 18.76 14.32
CA GLU A 88 15.37 19.25 14.25
C GLU A 88 14.92 20.01 15.50
N LYS A 89 15.28 19.54 16.70
CA LYS A 89 15.00 20.28 17.95
C LYS A 89 15.65 21.67 17.95
N LEU A 90 16.84 21.79 17.39
CA LEU A 90 17.55 23.08 17.24
C LEU A 90 16.90 23.95 16.16
N SER A 91 16.47 23.38 15.03
CA SER A 91 15.76 24.11 13.97
C SER A 91 14.39 24.61 14.43
N ARG A 92 13.63 23.83 15.23
CA ARG A 92 12.36 24.28 15.83
C ARG A 92 12.56 25.47 16.78
N ARG A 93 13.69 25.53 17.50
CA ARG A 93 14.06 26.68 18.34
C ARG A 93 14.47 27.90 17.50
N SER A 94 15.15 27.68 16.38
CA SER A 94 15.64 28.74 15.48
C SER A 94 14.55 29.30 14.55
N ARG A 95 13.50 28.52 14.23
CA ARG A 95 12.30 29.01 13.52
C ARG A 95 11.47 29.99 14.35
N ALA A 96 11.59 29.97 15.68
CA ALA A 96 11.03 31.02 16.54
C ALA A 96 11.74 32.38 16.39
N THR A 97 12.91 32.41 15.74
CA THR A 97 13.75 33.61 15.53
C THR A 97 13.86 34.04 14.05
N GLY A 98 13.10 33.43 13.14
CA GLY A 98 12.91 33.96 11.77
C GLY A 98 14.05 33.77 10.76
N LEU A 99 14.96 32.81 10.96
CA LEU A 99 16.00 32.46 9.97
C LEU A 99 15.72 31.06 9.43
N ASP A 100 15.23 30.96 8.19
CA ASP A 100 14.93 29.70 7.51
C ASP A 100 16.04 29.37 6.50
N GLY A 101 16.50 28.12 6.53
CA GLY A 101 17.54 27.59 5.67
C GLY A 101 17.60 26.08 5.80
N GLN A 102 16.66 25.36 5.16
CA GLN A 102 16.77 23.92 4.98
C GLN A 102 17.82 23.63 3.90
N SER A 103 19.08 23.51 4.32
CA SER A 103 20.15 22.92 3.50
C SER A 103 19.95 21.41 3.47
N HIS A 104 19.20 20.90 2.50
CA HIS A 104 19.35 19.50 2.10
C HIS A 104 20.70 19.38 1.36
N ASP A 105 21.63 18.62 1.93
CA ASP A 105 22.83 18.16 1.20
C ASP A 105 22.35 17.30 0.01
N ASP A 106 22.99 17.41 -1.16
CA ASP A 106 22.72 16.62 -2.38
C ASP A 106 22.79 15.09 -2.12
N ARG A 107 23.27 14.68 -0.94
CA ARG A 107 23.49 13.32 -0.46
C ARG A 107 22.32 12.73 0.34
N GLY A 108 21.20 13.44 0.42
CA GLY A 108 19.95 13.02 1.05
C GLY A 108 19.88 13.22 2.58
N SER A 109 18.74 12.91 3.18
CA SER A 109 18.51 13.06 4.62
C SER A 109 19.18 11.96 5.46
N ALA A 110 19.68 12.32 6.64
CA ALA A 110 20.23 11.38 7.62
C ALA A 110 19.23 10.27 7.99
N ARG A 111 17.91 10.57 8.02
CA ARG A 111 16.84 9.60 8.27
C ARG A 111 16.72 8.56 7.15
N LEU A 112 16.77 9.00 5.90
CA LEU A 112 16.73 8.10 4.73
C LEU A 112 17.98 7.23 4.66
N ARG A 113 19.15 7.76 5.06
CA ARG A 113 20.38 6.96 5.21
C ARG A 113 20.24 5.91 6.30
N ALA A 114 19.69 6.27 7.47
CA ALA A 114 19.46 5.33 8.56
C ALA A 114 18.55 4.16 8.12
N LEU A 115 17.47 4.42 7.38
CA LEU A 115 16.62 3.37 6.81
C LEU A 115 17.41 2.38 5.93
N ARG A 116 18.26 2.88 5.04
CA ARG A 116 19.10 2.04 4.16
C ARG A 116 20.12 1.22 4.95
N ILE A 117 20.71 1.81 6.00
CA ILE A 117 21.68 1.13 6.88
C ILE A 117 21.00 0.02 7.69
N TYR A 118 19.81 0.27 8.26
CA TYR A 118 19.02 -0.77 8.93
C TYR A 118 18.70 -1.93 7.99
N GLY A 119 18.31 -1.61 6.75
CA GLY A 119 18.04 -2.62 5.73
C GLY A 119 19.23 -3.53 5.45
N ALA A 120 20.42 -2.95 5.30
CA ALA A 120 21.66 -3.71 5.14
C ALA A 120 22.02 -4.52 6.40
N ALA A 121 21.79 -3.97 7.59
CA ALA A 121 22.05 -4.66 8.86
C ALA A 121 21.19 -5.92 9.02
N VAL A 122 19.89 -5.82 8.73
CA VAL A 122 18.94 -6.95 8.76
C VAL A 122 19.31 -8.02 7.72
N GLU A 123 19.72 -7.58 6.53
CA GLU A 123 20.18 -8.46 5.46
C GLU A 123 21.46 -9.23 5.85
N ILE A 124 22.42 -8.57 6.49
CA ILE A 124 23.66 -9.19 6.97
C ILE A 124 23.39 -10.12 8.17
N ASP A 125 22.54 -9.73 9.11
CA ASP A 125 22.18 -10.58 10.26
C ASP A 125 21.50 -11.89 9.84
N SER A 126 20.74 -11.88 8.73
CA SER A 126 20.02 -13.07 8.24
C SER A 126 20.91 -14.25 7.81
N VAL A 127 22.22 -14.03 7.65
CA VAL A 127 23.20 -15.08 7.32
C VAL A 127 24.13 -15.41 8.49
N ASP A 128 23.87 -14.84 9.67
CA ASP A 128 24.54 -15.21 10.92
C ASP A 128 24.08 -16.61 11.36
N ALA A 129 24.93 -17.31 12.11
CA ALA A 129 24.60 -18.60 12.72
C ALA A 129 23.57 -18.43 13.85
N GLU A 130 23.60 -17.29 14.54
CA GLU A 130 22.63 -16.90 15.58
C GLU A 130 22.07 -15.51 15.25
N PRO A 131 21.10 -15.40 14.32
CA PRO A 131 20.53 -14.11 13.93
C PRO A 131 19.87 -13.39 15.11
N ARG A 132 20.16 -12.10 15.27
CA ARG A 132 19.58 -11.20 16.30
C ARG A 132 18.51 -10.28 15.73
N GLN A 133 17.70 -10.79 14.80
CA GLN A 133 16.66 -10.02 14.11
C GLN A 133 15.68 -9.34 15.07
N ASN A 134 15.34 -9.96 16.21
CA ASN A 134 14.41 -9.34 17.14
C ASN A 134 14.89 -7.97 17.65
N GLU A 135 16.18 -7.83 17.99
CA GLU A 135 16.73 -6.56 18.48
C GLU A 135 16.70 -5.47 17.40
N LEU A 136 17.04 -5.82 16.15
CA LEU A 136 16.99 -4.90 15.02
C LEU A 136 15.56 -4.45 14.71
N PHE A 137 14.59 -5.37 14.74
CA PHE A 137 13.20 -5.06 14.44
C PHE A 137 12.55 -4.23 15.55
N ASP A 138 12.87 -4.48 16.82
CA ASP A 138 12.42 -3.65 17.93
C ASP A 138 12.94 -2.21 17.80
N GLU A 139 14.18 -2.04 17.37
CA GLU A 139 14.77 -0.71 17.14
C GLU A 139 14.14 0.00 15.92
N ILE A 140 13.95 -0.70 14.81
CA ILE A 140 13.25 -0.17 13.62
C ILE A 140 11.81 0.24 14.00
N LYS A 141 11.09 -0.60 14.74
CA LYS A 141 9.72 -0.30 15.21
C LYS A 141 9.69 0.94 16.09
N LYS A 142 10.62 1.05 17.05
CA LYS A 142 10.71 2.20 17.96
C LYS A 142 10.88 3.51 17.20
N HIS A 143 11.71 3.54 16.17
CA HIS A 143 12.02 4.73 15.39
C HIS A 143 11.11 4.95 14.18
N TRP A 144 10.13 4.06 13.95
CA TRP A 144 9.36 4.02 12.71
C TRP A 144 8.64 5.32 12.36
N ALA A 145 8.00 5.94 13.37
CA ALA A 145 7.30 7.22 13.21
C ALA A 145 8.25 8.41 13.00
N GLU A 146 9.48 8.32 13.53
CA GLU A 146 10.47 9.39 13.53
C GLU A 146 11.17 9.54 12.17
N PHE A 147 11.16 8.49 11.34
CA PHE A 147 11.72 8.55 9.98
C PHE A 147 11.02 9.58 9.09
N GLY A 148 9.74 9.89 9.34
CA GLY A 148 8.94 10.71 8.44
C GLY A 148 9.04 12.22 8.61
N TRP A 149 9.73 12.71 9.65
CA TRP A 149 9.72 14.14 9.95
C TRP A 149 10.57 14.96 8.95
N GLY A 150 9.89 15.90 8.28
CA GLY A 150 10.49 16.85 7.33
C GLY A 150 11.12 16.18 6.12
N GLN A 151 10.62 15.01 5.72
CA GLN A 151 11.07 14.28 4.53
C GLN A 151 10.10 14.50 3.38
N ASP A 152 10.65 14.46 2.17
CA ASP A 152 9.83 14.27 0.97
C ASP A 152 9.02 12.95 1.10
N PRO A 153 7.68 12.99 0.99
CA PRO A 153 6.83 11.82 1.16
C PRO A 153 7.15 10.67 0.20
N GLU A 154 7.52 10.98 -1.05
CA GLU A 154 7.82 9.95 -2.06
C GLU A 154 9.14 9.24 -1.75
N ALA A 155 10.22 9.98 -1.52
CA ALA A 155 11.52 9.41 -1.16
C ALA A 155 11.46 8.60 0.15
N LEU A 156 10.67 9.05 1.14
CA LEU A 156 10.43 8.32 2.38
C LEU A 156 9.70 7.01 2.12
N ARG A 157 8.64 7.04 1.32
CA ARG A 157 7.84 5.86 0.95
C ARG A 157 8.72 4.81 0.27
N GLU A 158 9.51 5.21 -0.72
CA GLU A 158 10.43 4.31 -1.42
C GLU A 158 11.43 3.66 -0.46
N ALA A 159 12.04 4.46 0.43
CA ALA A 159 12.99 3.95 1.42
C ALA A 159 12.34 2.97 2.41
N LYS A 160 11.12 3.24 2.88
CA LYS A 160 10.36 2.33 3.74
C LYS A 160 9.98 1.04 3.03
N VAL A 161 9.48 1.11 1.78
CA VAL A 161 9.14 -0.07 0.98
C VAL A 161 10.38 -0.94 0.75
N ALA A 162 11.53 -0.33 0.43
CA ALA A 162 12.79 -1.06 0.27
C ALA A 162 13.23 -1.77 1.56
N LEU A 163 13.16 -1.08 2.71
CA LEU A 163 13.45 -1.67 4.01
C LEU A 163 12.52 -2.85 4.34
N VAL A 164 11.21 -2.70 4.09
CA VAL A 164 10.23 -3.77 4.30
C VAL A 164 10.57 -4.99 3.45
N GLY A 165 10.90 -4.80 2.17
CA GLY A 165 11.31 -5.89 1.28
C GLY A 165 12.58 -6.63 1.77
N GLN A 166 13.55 -5.87 2.27
CA GLN A 166 14.78 -6.43 2.89
C GLN A 166 14.45 -7.22 4.17
N CYS A 167 13.60 -6.68 5.04
CA CYS A 167 13.15 -7.36 6.24
C CYS A 167 12.40 -8.65 5.93
N GLY A 168 11.50 -8.66 4.94
CA GLY A 168 10.76 -9.84 4.51
C GLY A 168 11.68 -10.91 3.91
N ALA A 169 12.63 -10.51 3.06
CA ALA A 169 13.62 -11.43 2.50
C ALA A 169 14.54 -12.04 3.58
N ALA A 170 14.97 -11.24 4.55
CA ALA A 170 15.75 -11.67 5.70
C ALA A 170 14.99 -12.63 6.62
N ALA A 171 13.71 -12.32 6.91
CA ALA A 171 12.86 -13.20 7.71
C ALA A 171 12.67 -14.57 7.05
N ARG A 172 12.45 -14.61 5.71
CA ARG A 172 12.35 -15.88 4.97
C ARG A 172 13.62 -16.72 5.06
N ARG A 173 14.82 -16.11 4.99
CA ARG A 173 16.08 -16.86 5.10
C ARG A 173 16.27 -17.47 6.49
N VAL A 174 15.97 -16.72 7.54
CA VAL A 174 16.07 -17.20 8.94
C VAL A 174 15.01 -18.26 9.24
N ALA A 175 13.82 -18.14 8.66
CA ALA A 175 12.76 -19.14 8.79
C ALA A 175 13.19 -20.52 8.23
N VAL A 176 13.95 -20.57 7.14
CA VAL A 176 14.47 -21.83 6.55
C VAL A 176 15.46 -22.53 7.49
N THR A 177 16.23 -21.78 8.27
CA THR A 177 17.21 -22.34 9.22
C THR A 177 16.58 -22.74 10.56
N GLY A 178 15.25 -22.70 10.69
CA GLY A 178 14.54 -23.01 11.95
C GLY A 178 14.61 -21.87 12.98
N GLY A 179 14.98 -20.66 12.55
CA GLY A 179 15.00 -19.48 13.41
C GLY A 179 13.59 -19.01 13.79
N ASN A 180 13.52 -18.22 14.86
CA ASN A 180 12.25 -17.83 15.47
C ASN A 180 11.44 -16.83 14.63
N THR A 181 10.13 -16.79 14.85
CA THR A 181 9.13 -16.21 13.92
C THR A 181 8.76 -14.75 14.16
N TRP A 182 9.41 -14.08 15.13
CA TRP A 182 9.04 -12.72 15.58
C TRP A 182 9.14 -11.63 14.51
N ALA A 183 9.95 -11.82 13.47
CA ALA A 183 10.14 -10.81 12.42
C ALA A 183 8.81 -10.42 11.73
N TYR A 184 7.94 -11.40 11.45
CA TYR A 184 6.64 -11.14 10.82
C TYR A 184 5.67 -10.46 11.78
N GLU A 185 5.69 -10.83 13.05
CA GLU A 185 4.91 -10.18 14.11
C GLU A 185 5.26 -8.69 14.18
N LYS A 186 6.54 -8.35 14.35
CA LYS A 186 7.02 -6.97 14.45
C LYS A 186 6.72 -6.14 13.19
N LEU A 187 6.87 -6.73 11.99
CA LEU A 187 6.49 -6.07 10.74
C LEU A 187 4.99 -5.77 10.70
N PHE A 188 4.16 -6.70 11.17
CA PHE A 188 2.72 -6.50 11.22
C PHE A 188 2.33 -5.39 12.20
N GLU A 189 2.98 -5.32 13.37
CA GLU A 189 2.80 -4.21 14.33
C GLU A 189 3.19 -2.86 13.73
N ILE A 190 4.30 -2.81 12.98
CA ILE A 190 4.70 -1.61 12.24
C ILE A 190 3.61 -1.20 11.25
N GLY A 191 3.08 -2.16 10.48
CA GLY A 191 2.04 -1.90 9.49
C GLY A 191 0.72 -1.40 10.07
N ARG A 192 0.36 -1.82 11.30
CA ARG A 192 -0.82 -1.31 12.02
C ARG A 192 -0.74 0.17 12.36
N CYS A 193 0.46 0.70 12.53
CA CYS A 193 0.69 2.12 12.83
C CYS A 193 1.11 2.94 11.61
N GLU A 194 1.46 2.29 10.49
CA GLU A 194 1.95 2.96 9.28
C GLU A 194 0.82 3.69 8.55
N PRO A 195 0.89 5.02 8.33
CA PRO A 195 -0.13 5.76 7.60
C PRO A 195 -0.05 5.59 6.08
N ASP A 196 1.10 5.28 5.49
CA ASP A 196 1.23 5.11 4.05
C ASP A 196 0.68 3.76 3.56
N TYR A 197 -0.27 3.83 2.63
CA TYR A 197 -0.92 2.65 2.04
C TYR A 197 0.06 1.70 1.34
N ARG A 198 1.01 2.22 0.54
CA ARG A 198 1.95 1.39 -0.24
C ARG A 198 2.91 0.65 0.68
N VAL A 199 3.32 1.28 1.77
CA VAL A 199 4.15 0.63 2.78
C VAL A 199 3.39 -0.48 3.51
N ARG A 200 2.12 -0.26 3.91
CA ARG A 200 1.28 -1.33 4.49
C ARG A 200 1.06 -2.49 3.52
N ALA A 201 0.82 -2.19 2.24
CA ALA A 201 0.64 -3.21 1.21
C ALA A 201 1.91 -4.04 1.03
N ALA A 202 3.09 -3.41 1.00
CA ALA A 202 4.37 -4.12 0.96
C ALA A 202 4.56 -5.04 2.18
N ILE A 203 4.23 -4.57 3.39
CA ILE A 203 4.30 -5.40 4.60
C ILE A 203 3.40 -6.64 4.48
N ALA A 204 2.15 -6.46 4.04
CA ALA A 204 1.22 -7.57 3.86
C ALA A 204 1.67 -8.56 2.77
N GLN A 205 2.30 -8.09 1.70
CA GLN A 205 2.88 -8.94 0.65
C GLN A 205 4.08 -9.74 1.14
N GLU A 206 4.98 -9.13 1.90
CA GLU A 206 6.12 -9.84 2.49
C GLU A 206 5.66 -10.89 3.52
N ALA A 207 4.69 -10.54 4.36
CA ALA A 207 4.08 -11.47 5.32
C ALA A 207 3.34 -12.62 4.60
N GLY A 208 2.52 -12.31 3.59
CA GLY A 208 1.82 -13.30 2.77
C GLY A 208 2.73 -14.15 1.88
N SER A 209 4.00 -13.78 1.72
CA SER A 209 5.03 -14.60 1.05
C SER A 209 5.83 -15.45 2.03
N GLY A 210 5.61 -15.30 3.34
CA GLY A 210 6.44 -15.89 4.39
C GLY A 210 6.11 -17.33 4.76
N GLY A 211 5.08 -17.92 4.15
CA GLY A 211 4.71 -19.32 4.34
C GLY A 211 4.23 -19.66 5.76
N GLU A 212 4.45 -20.90 6.18
CA GLU A 212 3.94 -21.43 7.45
C GLU A 212 4.47 -20.68 8.67
N GLN A 213 5.73 -20.21 8.65
CA GLN A 213 6.32 -19.47 9.76
C GLN A 213 5.67 -18.09 9.92
N ALA A 214 5.34 -17.42 8.81
CA ALA A 214 4.58 -16.17 8.87
C ALA A 214 3.15 -16.41 9.36
N TYR A 215 2.48 -17.47 8.89
CA TYR A 215 1.15 -17.80 9.39
C TYR A 215 1.16 -18.07 10.89
N LYS A 216 2.09 -18.88 11.40
CA LYS A 216 2.24 -19.14 12.85
C LYS A 216 2.52 -17.87 13.66
N ALA A 217 3.37 -16.98 13.16
CA ALA A 217 3.64 -15.69 13.80
C ALA A 217 2.37 -14.84 13.88
N LEU A 218 1.58 -14.82 12.81
CA LEU A 218 0.39 -13.98 12.73
C LEU A 218 -0.85 -14.60 13.36
N ALA A 219 -0.92 -15.93 13.50
CA ALA A 219 -2.00 -16.65 14.15
C ALA A 219 -2.12 -16.31 15.65
N VAL A 220 -1.04 -15.79 16.26
CA VAL A 220 -1.06 -15.24 17.63
C VAL A 220 -1.98 -14.01 17.72
N TYR A 221 -2.21 -13.31 16.62
CA TYR A 221 -3.20 -12.24 16.59
C TYR A 221 -4.60 -12.84 16.44
N GLU A 222 -5.45 -12.59 17.44
CA GLU A 222 -6.91 -12.78 17.37
C GLU A 222 -7.52 -12.19 16.07
N HIS A 223 -6.86 -11.18 15.51
CA HIS A 223 -7.23 -10.49 14.29
C HIS A 223 -7.16 -11.40 13.05
N LEU A 224 -6.27 -12.40 13.01
CA LEU A 224 -6.12 -13.27 11.84
C LEU A 224 -7.25 -14.31 11.75
N GLU A 225 -7.64 -14.87 12.89
CA GLU A 225 -8.74 -15.84 12.95
C GLU A 225 -10.10 -15.22 12.58
N CYS A 226 -10.27 -13.93 12.88
CA CYS A 226 -11.56 -13.28 12.78
C CYS A 226 -11.42 -11.75 12.63
N PRO A 227 -12.08 -11.13 11.64
CA PRO A 227 -12.04 -9.67 11.51
C PRO A 227 -12.76 -9.02 12.69
N GLN A 228 -12.11 -8.02 13.27
CA GLN A 228 -12.61 -7.29 14.43
C GLN A 228 -13.65 -6.24 14.05
N HIS A 229 -14.50 -5.88 15.01
CA HIS A 229 -15.41 -4.76 14.86
C HIS A 229 -14.63 -3.44 15.00
N VAL A 230 -14.60 -2.65 13.92
CA VAL A 230 -13.73 -1.47 13.78
C VAL A 230 -14.30 -0.27 14.55
N VAL A 231 -15.58 0.02 14.36
CA VAL A 231 -16.27 1.18 14.94
C VAL A 231 -17.06 0.71 16.15
N SER A 232 -16.83 1.27 17.33
CA SER A 232 -17.66 0.95 18.50
C SER A 232 -18.87 1.90 18.58
N ASP A 233 -20.08 1.37 18.77
CA ASP A 233 -21.29 2.20 18.97
C ASP A 233 -21.39 2.81 20.39
N GLY A 234 -20.38 2.59 21.23
CA GLY A 234 -20.34 3.07 22.61
C GLY A 234 -20.13 4.58 22.70
N ARG A 235 -20.86 5.23 23.60
CA ARG A 235 -20.60 6.64 23.96
C ARG A 235 -19.20 6.74 24.59
N PRO A 236 -18.38 7.75 24.23
CA PRO A 236 -17.08 7.94 24.86
C PRO A 236 -17.24 8.04 26.39
N PRO A 237 -16.29 7.49 27.17
CA PRO A 237 -16.33 7.58 28.62
C PRO A 237 -16.37 9.06 29.05
N LYS A 238 -17.22 9.37 30.04
CA LYS A 238 -17.28 10.73 30.60
C LYS A 238 -15.89 11.13 31.10
N PRO A 239 -15.49 12.41 30.96
CA PRO A 239 -14.19 12.87 31.45
C PRO A 239 -14.07 12.57 32.95
N PRO A 240 -12.93 12.06 33.42
CA PRO A 240 -12.72 11.79 34.84
C PRO A 240 -12.82 13.11 35.63
N GLY A 241 -13.78 13.17 36.56
CA GLY A 241 -13.93 14.28 37.51
C GLY A 241 -15.05 15.29 37.27
N GLU A 242 -16.05 15.02 36.41
CA GLU A 242 -17.18 15.96 36.22
C GLU A 242 -18.14 16.07 37.41
N GLU A 243 -18.14 15.12 38.36
CA GLU A 243 -19.10 15.11 39.48
C GLU A 243 -18.59 15.77 40.79
N PRO A 244 -17.32 15.63 41.25
CA PRO A 244 -16.91 16.23 42.53
C PRO A 244 -16.50 17.72 42.47
N ALA A 245 -16.24 18.28 41.28
CA ALA A 245 -15.68 19.63 41.13
C ALA A 245 -16.71 20.72 40.76
N ARG A 246 -17.97 20.36 40.48
CA ARG A 246 -19.02 21.33 40.11
C ARG A 246 -19.58 22.08 41.32
N GLN A 247 -19.79 21.40 42.45
CA GLN A 247 -20.45 22.00 43.62
C GLN A 247 -19.60 23.05 44.34
N PRO A 248 -18.35 22.78 44.77
CA PRO A 248 -17.54 23.78 45.49
C PRO A 248 -17.18 25.02 44.63
N PHE A 249 -17.28 24.90 43.30
CA PHE A 249 -16.88 25.90 42.34
C PHE A 249 -18.04 26.77 41.85
N LEU A 250 -19.27 26.24 41.83
CA LEU A 250 -20.49 27.04 41.64
C LEU A 250 -20.73 27.95 42.86
N ASP A 251 -20.45 27.46 44.07
CA ASP A 251 -20.58 28.22 45.32
C ASP A 251 -19.60 29.41 45.41
N TRP A 252 -18.38 29.30 44.85
CA TRP A 252 -17.41 30.41 44.79
C TRP A 252 -17.82 31.52 43.81
N VAL A 253 -18.57 31.18 42.77
CA VAL A 253 -18.99 32.10 41.69
C VAL A 253 -20.28 32.86 42.05
N GLU A 254 -21.04 32.39 43.04
CA GLU A 254 -22.27 33.04 43.50
C GLU A 254 -22.06 34.47 44.04
N GLY A 255 -20.87 34.79 44.55
CA GLY A 255 -20.50 36.13 45.05
C GLY A 255 -19.79 37.07 44.05
N GLN A 256 -19.54 36.62 42.81
CA GLN A 256 -18.72 37.34 41.82
C GLN A 256 -19.54 37.99 40.69
N GLY A 257 -19.01 39.06 40.09
CA GLY A 257 -19.71 39.83 39.04
C GLY A 257 -19.88 39.05 37.73
N ASP A 258 -20.90 39.39 36.94
CA ASP A 258 -21.28 38.72 35.68
C ASP A 258 -20.14 38.48 34.68
N ARG A 259 -19.10 39.32 34.72
CA ARG A 259 -17.92 39.21 33.85
C ARG A 259 -17.06 38.01 34.21
N GLU A 260 -16.89 37.73 35.50
CA GLU A 260 -16.08 36.62 36.04
C GLU A 260 -16.81 35.29 35.81
N ARG A 261 -18.13 35.27 36.04
CA ARG A 261 -19.00 34.11 35.71
C ARG A 261 -18.85 33.71 34.23
N ARG A 262 -18.94 34.68 33.32
CA ARG A 262 -18.79 34.43 31.87
C ARG A 262 -17.37 33.98 31.49
N ALA A 263 -16.33 34.48 32.17
CA ALA A 263 -14.95 34.04 31.94
C ALA A 263 -14.74 32.58 32.34
N VAL A 264 -15.30 32.18 33.48
CA VAL A 264 -15.25 30.81 34.00
C VAL A 264 -15.98 29.82 33.09
N VAL A 265 -17.20 30.13 32.64
CA VAL A 265 -17.96 29.27 31.73
C VAL A 265 -17.20 29.04 30.41
N ARG A 266 -16.58 30.09 29.85
CA ARG A 266 -15.72 29.96 28.66
C ARG A 266 -14.51 29.07 28.89
N LEU A 267 -13.88 29.13 30.06
CA LEU A 267 -12.74 28.27 30.39
C LEU A 267 -13.14 26.80 30.48
N LEU A 268 -14.26 26.50 31.15
CA LEU A 268 -14.82 25.15 31.25
C LEU A 268 -15.24 24.61 29.89
N ALA A 269 -15.89 25.43 29.05
CA ALA A 269 -16.24 25.07 27.68
C ALA A 269 -14.98 24.72 26.86
N ARG A 270 -13.94 25.57 26.89
CA ARG A 270 -12.65 25.29 26.21
C ARG A 270 -11.94 24.05 26.75
N ARG A 271 -12.08 23.76 28.04
CA ARG A 271 -11.51 22.56 28.66
C ARG A 271 -12.26 21.31 28.21
N LYS A 272 -13.59 21.33 28.25
CA LYS A 272 -14.46 20.26 27.75
C LYS A 272 -14.20 19.98 26.27
N GLU A 273 -14.14 21.03 25.46
CA GLU A 273 -13.85 20.94 24.02
C GLU A 273 -12.47 20.32 23.75
N ARG A 274 -11.43 20.68 24.52
CA ARG A 274 -10.11 20.03 24.42
C ARG A 274 -10.16 18.55 24.79
N TYR A 275 -10.89 18.16 25.83
CA TYR A 275 -11.06 16.75 26.18
C TYR A 275 -11.86 15.99 25.12
N GLU A 276 -12.94 16.58 24.61
CA GLU A 276 -13.74 15.99 23.53
C GLU A 276 -12.87 15.78 22.29
N ARG A 277 -12.03 16.76 21.91
CA ARG A 277 -11.05 16.63 20.82
C ARG A 277 -10.02 15.53 21.09
N MET A 278 -9.39 15.49 22.27
CA MET A 278 -8.41 14.43 22.60
C MET A 278 -9.03 13.04 22.63
N ALA A 279 -10.25 12.91 23.17
CA ALA A 279 -10.98 11.64 23.19
C ALA A 279 -11.35 11.20 21.78
N ALA A 280 -11.83 12.14 20.95
CA ALA A 280 -12.10 11.95 19.55
C ALA A 280 -10.83 11.49 18.79
N ASP A 281 -9.69 12.16 18.96
CA ASP A 281 -8.44 11.78 18.30
C ASP A 281 -7.93 10.41 18.74
N SER A 282 -8.04 10.09 20.04
CA SER A 282 -7.68 8.78 20.58
C SER A 282 -8.57 7.66 20.04
N GLU A 283 -9.88 7.89 19.95
CA GLU A 283 -10.84 6.95 19.35
C GLU A 283 -10.52 6.74 17.87
N ALA A 284 -10.32 7.83 17.10
CA ALA A 284 -9.96 7.76 15.69
C ALA A 284 -8.68 6.94 15.46
N LEU A 285 -7.68 7.10 16.33
CA LEU A 285 -6.43 6.35 16.26
C LEU A 285 -6.65 4.85 16.49
N VAL A 286 -7.44 4.47 17.51
CA VAL A 286 -7.77 3.07 17.80
C VAL A 286 -8.59 2.43 16.68
N GLU A 287 -9.62 3.13 16.17
CA GLU A 287 -10.41 2.66 15.03
C GLU A 287 -9.52 2.44 13.81
N ARG A 288 -8.60 3.38 13.54
CA ARG A 288 -7.66 3.30 12.42
C ARG A 288 -6.70 2.13 12.53
N GLU A 289 -6.14 1.87 13.72
CA GLU A 289 -5.24 0.73 13.94
C GLU A 289 -5.97 -0.61 13.74
N LYS A 290 -7.21 -0.74 14.26
CA LYS A 290 -8.05 -1.93 14.03
C LYS A 290 -8.37 -2.11 12.55
N TRP A 291 -8.69 -1.01 11.88
CA TRP A 291 -8.95 -0.97 10.44
C TRP A 291 -7.73 -1.43 9.63
N TYR A 292 -6.54 -0.92 9.93
CA TYR A 292 -5.31 -1.33 9.25
C TYR A 292 -4.97 -2.79 9.52
N ALA A 293 -5.14 -3.27 10.76
CA ALA A 293 -4.96 -4.68 11.09
C ALA A 293 -5.89 -5.57 10.24
N ASN A 294 -7.19 -5.26 10.20
CA ASN A 294 -8.17 -6.01 9.41
C ASN A 294 -7.81 -5.99 7.91
N THR A 295 -7.43 -4.82 7.39
CA THR A 295 -7.06 -4.64 5.99
C THR A 295 -5.83 -5.47 5.62
N MET A 296 -4.79 -5.43 6.45
CA MET A 296 -3.56 -6.19 6.20
C MET A 296 -3.77 -7.70 6.31
N CYS A 297 -4.57 -8.17 7.27
CA CYS A 297 -4.97 -9.59 7.35
C CYS A 297 -5.72 -10.01 6.08
N ALA A 298 -6.70 -9.23 5.62
CA ALA A 298 -7.43 -9.51 4.38
C ALA A 298 -6.53 -9.54 3.13
N TRP A 299 -5.48 -8.71 3.09
CA TRP A 299 -4.49 -8.76 2.03
C TRP A 299 -3.60 -10.01 2.12
N ALA A 300 -3.12 -10.35 3.32
CA ALA A 300 -2.18 -11.44 3.53
C ALA A 300 -2.80 -12.82 3.39
N LEU A 301 -4.03 -13.04 3.87
CA LEU A 301 -4.67 -14.36 3.98
C LEU A 301 -4.71 -15.14 2.65
N PRO A 302 -5.18 -14.58 1.51
CA PRO A 302 -5.15 -15.29 0.23
C PRO A 302 -3.73 -15.70 -0.21
N MET A 303 -2.71 -14.88 0.09
CA MET A 303 -1.31 -15.21 -0.21
C MET A 303 -0.74 -16.26 0.75
N LEU A 304 -1.18 -16.26 2.00
CA LEU A 304 -0.81 -17.28 2.99
C LEU A 304 -1.33 -18.64 2.56
N VAL A 305 -2.59 -18.75 2.10
CA VAL A 305 -3.15 -20.01 1.56
C VAL A 305 -2.27 -20.62 0.46
N ASP A 306 -1.71 -19.79 -0.43
CA ASP A 306 -0.83 -20.23 -1.53
C ASP A 306 0.60 -20.55 -1.04
N SER A 307 1.10 -19.84 -0.02
CA SER A 307 2.48 -20.01 0.48
C SER A 307 2.63 -21.07 1.58
N THR A 308 1.54 -21.46 2.24
CA THR A 308 1.54 -22.53 3.25
C THR A 308 1.23 -23.88 2.61
N MET A 309 2.06 -24.89 2.88
CA MET A 309 1.78 -26.28 2.48
C MET A 309 0.82 -26.99 3.45
N MET A 310 0.03 -26.23 4.22
CA MET A 310 -0.88 -26.78 5.23
C MET A 310 -2.14 -27.33 4.55
N SER A 311 -2.44 -28.61 4.80
CA SER A 311 -3.70 -29.26 4.43
C SER A 311 -4.87 -28.70 5.24
N ARG A 312 -6.11 -29.00 4.81
CA ARG A 312 -7.35 -28.59 5.49
C ARG A 312 -7.47 -29.27 6.87
N HIS A 313 -6.92 -28.62 7.88
CA HIS A 313 -7.07 -28.99 9.29
C HIS A 313 -7.46 -27.73 10.07
N LEU A 314 -8.23 -27.90 11.16
CA LEU A 314 -8.63 -26.82 12.06
C LEU A 314 -7.41 -25.94 12.42
N GLY A 315 -7.52 -24.64 12.16
CA GLY A 315 -6.41 -23.70 12.32
C GLY A 315 -5.51 -23.62 11.10
N SER A 316 -6.08 -23.73 9.90
CA SER A 316 -5.38 -23.51 8.63
C SER A 316 -5.75 -22.16 8.01
N PRO A 317 -4.89 -21.57 7.16
CA PRO A 317 -5.20 -20.34 6.43
C PRO A 317 -6.44 -20.45 5.54
N ARG A 318 -6.79 -21.67 5.11
CA ARG A 318 -7.99 -21.95 4.31
C ARG A 318 -9.26 -21.73 5.12
N ASP A 319 -9.30 -22.21 6.37
CA ASP A 319 -10.44 -22.04 7.27
C ASP A 319 -10.61 -20.57 7.68
N ASP A 320 -9.50 -19.88 7.95
CA ASP A 320 -9.51 -18.44 8.23
C ASP A 320 -10.08 -17.67 7.04
N LEU A 321 -9.59 -17.94 5.82
CA LEU A 321 -10.07 -17.26 4.62
C LEU A 321 -11.58 -17.48 4.41
N GLU A 322 -12.10 -18.70 4.62
CA GLU A 322 -13.53 -18.98 4.54
C GLU A 322 -14.35 -18.18 5.56
N ARG A 323 -13.89 -18.09 6.82
CA ARG A 323 -14.52 -17.27 7.87
C ARG A 323 -14.59 -15.79 7.47
N TRP A 324 -13.50 -15.27 6.91
CA TRP A 324 -13.42 -13.89 6.45
C TRP A 324 -14.36 -13.60 5.27
N ILE A 325 -14.40 -14.49 4.28
CA ILE A 325 -15.34 -14.37 3.14
C ILE A 325 -16.77 -14.42 3.63
N ALA A 326 -17.11 -15.35 4.53
CA ALA A 326 -18.46 -15.49 5.06
C ALA A 326 -18.96 -14.20 5.74
N LYS A 327 -18.07 -13.48 6.45
CA LYS A 327 -18.38 -12.18 7.03
C LYS A 327 -18.51 -11.07 5.98
N ALA A 328 -17.59 -11.00 5.02
CA ALA A 328 -17.65 -10.01 3.94
C ALA A 328 -18.95 -10.16 3.11
N THR A 329 -19.33 -11.40 2.77
CA THR A 329 -20.56 -11.70 2.03
C THR A 329 -21.81 -11.74 2.91
N GLY A 330 -21.66 -11.62 4.24
CA GLY A 330 -22.75 -11.66 5.23
C GLY A 330 -23.52 -12.97 5.27
N THR A 331 -22.87 -14.07 4.91
CA THR A 331 -23.44 -15.42 5.06
C THR A 331 -23.13 -16.04 6.42
N ALA A 332 -22.28 -15.40 7.22
CA ALA A 332 -22.05 -15.79 8.60
C ALA A 332 -23.28 -15.45 9.47
N VAL A 333 -23.79 -16.43 10.20
CA VAL A 333 -24.79 -16.24 11.26
C VAL A 333 -24.03 -15.69 12.49
N ALA A 334 -24.08 -14.38 12.71
CA ALA A 334 -23.35 -13.76 13.81
C ALA A 334 -24.14 -13.90 15.13
N PRO A 335 -23.57 -14.47 16.21
CA PRO A 335 -24.16 -14.45 17.55
C PRO A 335 -24.05 -13.07 18.23
N ASP A 336 -23.06 -12.25 17.84
CA ASP A 336 -22.89 -10.87 18.28
C ASP A 336 -23.06 -9.92 17.09
N GLY A 337 -24.03 -9.00 17.17
CA GLY A 337 -24.19 -7.78 16.35
C GLY A 337 -23.83 -7.87 14.87
N THR A 338 -24.83 -7.69 13.99
CA THR A 338 -24.61 -7.67 12.54
C THR A 338 -23.57 -6.62 12.15
N MET A 339 -22.46 -7.03 11.53
CA MET A 339 -21.46 -6.10 10.99
C MET A 339 -22.14 -5.15 10.00
N GLY A 340 -22.02 -3.83 10.23
CA GLY A 340 -22.62 -2.80 9.37
C GLY A 340 -22.24 -2.97 7.90
N GLN A 341 -23.14 -2.58 6.99
CA GLN A 341 -22.98 -2.79 5.54
C GLN A 341 -21.67 -2.19 5.01
N GLY A 342 -21.33 -0.96 5.39
CA GLY A 342 -20.09 -0.30 4.96
C GLY A 342 -18.82 -1.01 5.44
N ASN A 343 -18.84 -1.62 6.62
CA ASN A 343 -17.73 -2.45 7.12
C ASN A 343 -17.61 -3.74 6.29
N ARG A 344 -18.73 -4.39 5.95
CA ARG A 344 -18.73 -5.56 5.05
C ARG A 344 -18.20 -5.22 3.65
N LEU A 345 -18.60 -4.08 3.10
CA LEU A 345 -18.12 -3.59 1.80
C LEU A 345 -16.61 -3.37 1.81
N ALA A 346 -16.13 -2.66 2.82
CA ALA A 346 -14.71 -2.43 3.06
C ALA A 346 -13.89 -3.71 3.22
N LEU A 347 -14.41 -4.66 3.99
CA LEU A 347 -13.80 -5.98 4.16
C LEU A 347 -13.72 -6.72 2.82
N GLY A 348 -14.80 -6.66 2.03
CA GLY A 348 -14.84 -7.24 0.69
C GLY A 348 -13.82 -6.62 -0.26
N VAL A 349 -13.67 -5.29 -0.25
CA VAL A 349 -12.65 -4.58 -1.03
C VAL A 349 -11.25 -5.05 -0.64
N SER A 350 -10.97 -5.13 0.66
CA SER A 350 -9.67 -5.55 1.18
C SER A 350 -9.36 -7.00 0.80
N LEU A 351 -10.31 -7.93 0.99
CA LEU A 351 -10.15 -9.33 0.60
C LEU A 351 -9.91 -9.47 -0.90
N ALA A 352 -10.69 -8.79 -1.74
CA ALA A 352 -10.52 -8.84 -3.19
C ALA A 352 -9.12 -8.37 -3.61
N GLN A 353 -8.58 -7.33 -2.96
CA GLN A 353 -7.20 -6.89 -3.19
C GLN A 353 -6.19 -7.98 -2.80
N GLY A 354 -6.42 -8.71 -1.70
CA GLY A 354 -5.62 -9.88 -1.30
C GLY A 354 -5.65 -11.00 -2.35
N PHE A 355 -6.83 -11.33 -2.90
CA PHE A 355 -6.96 -12.28 -4.01
C PHE A 355 -6.17 -11.81 -5.23
N LYS A 356 -6.20 -10.51 -5.57
CA LYS A 356 -5.43 -9.93 -6.68
C LYS A 356 -3.92 -10.02 -6.44
N PHE A 357 -3.44 -9.82 -5.21
CA PHE A 357 -2.03 -10.02 -4.85
C PHE A 357 -1.59 -11.48 -4.99
N ALA A 358 -2.39 -12.42 -4.47
CA ALA A 358 -2.12 -13.85 -4.62
C ALA A 358 -2.12 -14.29 -6.10
N ALA A 359 -3.06 -13.77 -6.89
CA ALA A 359 -3.19 -14.08 -8.30
C ALA A 359 -2.04 -13.55 -9.17
N ASN A 360 -1.31 -12.54 -8.72
CA ASN A 360 -0.15 -12.01 -9.46
C ASN A 360 1.05 -12.97 -9.48
N ARG A 361 1.03 -14.07 -8.72
CA ARG A 361 2.11 -15.06 -8.71
C ARG A 361 1.87 -16.15 -9.76
N ARG A 362 2.92 -16.51 -10.50
CA ARG A 362 2.91 -17.64 -11.45
C ARG A 362 3.12 -18.96 -10.70
N LEU A 363 2.53 -20.04 -11.21
CA LEU A 363 2.86 -21.37 -10.68
C LEU A 363 4.32 -21.67 -11.00
N CYS A 364 5.05 -22.09 -9.97
CA CYS A 364 6.35 -22.72 -10.11
C CYS A 364 6.17 -24.24 -9.95
N PRO A 365 7.13 -25.07 -10.36
CA PRO A 365 7.03 -26.54 -10.23
C PRO A 365 6.73 -27.04 -8.81
N HIS A 366 7.05 -26.25 -7.79
CA HIS A 366 6.84 -26.56 -6.37
C HIS A 366 5.58 -25.89 -5.77
N SER A 367 4.75 -25.23 -6.57
CA SER A 367 3.55 -24.53 -6.08
C SER A 367 2.38 -25.49 -5.83
N ASP A 368 1.60 -25.24 -4.77
CA ASP A 368 0.41 -26.04 -4.45
C ASP A 368 -0.75 -25.74 -5.43
N LYS A 369 -0.97 -26.66 -6.36
CA LYS A 369 -2.09 -26.58 -7.32
C LYS A 369 -3.45 -26.63 -6.64
N GLU A 370 -3.57 -27.33 -5.50
CA GLU A 370 -4.81 -27.44 -4.75
C GLU A 370 -5.17 -26.09 -4.10
N ALA A 371 -4.19 -25.40 -3.52
CA ALA A 371 -4.37 -24.05 -2.98
C ALA A 371 -4.87 -23.07 -4.05
N ARG A 372 -4.26 -23.07 -5.25
CA ARG A 372 -4.73 -22.21 -6.36
C ARG A 372 -6.17 -22.55 -6.77
N GLN A 373 -6.53 -23.83 -6.89
CA GLN A 373 -7.91 -24.24 -7.21
C GLN A 373 -8.90 -23.79 -6.13
N PHE A 374 -8.54 -23.93 -4.86
CA PHE A 374 -9.32 -23.44 -3.74
C PHE A 374 -9.53 -21.93 -3.82
N LEU A 375 -8.46 -21.14 -4.02
CA LEU A 375 -8.53 -19.68 -4.14
C LEU A 375 -9.40 -19.24 -5.32
N VAL A 376 -9.28 -19.89 -6.48
CA VAL A 376 -10.13 -19.61 -7.65
C VAL A 376 -11.60 -19.84 -7.31
N LYS A 377 -11.93 -20.95 -6.65
CA LYS A 377 -13.32 -21.24 -6.23
C LYS A 377 -13.85 -20.19 -5.26
N GLN A 378 -13.07 -19.84 -4.24
CA GLN A 378 -13.44 -18.83 -3.25
C GLN A 378 -13.63 -17.45 -3.89
N ALA A 379 -12.76 -17.05 -4.82
CA ALA A 379 -12.89 -15.80 -5.57
C ALA A 379 -14.14 -15.77 -6.45
N GLN A 380 -14.48 -16.88 -7.12
CA GLN A 380 -15.72 -17.00 -7.91
C GLN A 380 -16.97 -16.89 -7.02
N ASP A 381 -16.99 -17.58 -5.89
CA ASP A 381 -18.12 -17.55 -4.96
C ASP A 381 -18.28 -16.16 -4.33
N MET A 382 -17.18 -15.52 -3.94
CA MET A 382 -17.18 -14.15 -3.45
C MET A 382 -17.63 -13.15 -4.53
N LEU A 383 -17.20 -13.33 -5.79
CA LEU A 383 -17.64 -12.49 -6.92
C LEU A 383 -19.15 -12.61 -7.12
N ARG A 384 -19.70 -13.82 -7.14
CA ARG A 384 -21.16 -14.04 -7.29
C ARG A 384 -21.98 -13.38 -6.17
N ARG A 385 -21.47 -13.39 -4.94
CA ARG A 385 -22.16 -12.84 -3.75
C ARG A 385 -21.96 -11.34 -3.56
N SER A 386 -20.96 -10.74 -4.22
CA SER A 386 -20.63 -9.32 -4.07
C SER A 386 -21.39 -8.47 -5.07
N THR A 387 -22.00 -7.39 -4.59
CA THR A 387 -22.69 -6.39 -5.43
C THR A 387 -21.84 -5.14 -5.68
N PHE A 388 -20.81 -4.91 -4.84
CA PHE A 388 -20.00 -3.70 -4.93
C PHE A 388 -19.01 -3.75 -6.09
N TRP A 389 -19.05 -2.72 -6.93
CA TRP A 389 -18.34 -2.68 -8.21
C TRP A 389 -16.83 -2.86 -8.07
N TYR A 390 -16.19 -2.26 -7.06
CA TYR A 390 -14.74 -2.31 -6.88
C TYR A 390 -14.29 -3.72 -6.50
N THR A 391 -15.01 -4.36 -5.57
CA THR A 391 -14.80 -5.76 -5.19
C THR A 391 -14.94 -6.68 -6.40
N ARG A 392 -16.01 -6.51 -7.19
CA ARG A 392 -16.26 -7.32 -8.39
C ARG A 392 -15.17 -7.15 -9.45
N MET A 393 -14.78 -5.91 -9.74
CA MET A 393 -13.69 -5.61 -10.69
C MET A 393 -12.36 -6.23 -10.25
N THR A 394 -12.04 -6.10 -8.96
CA THR A 394 -10.77 -6.59 -8.40
C THR A 394 -10.70 -8.12 -8.42
N LEU A 395 -11.80 -8.80 -8.07
CA LEU A 395 -11.91 -10.27 -8.19
C LEU A 395 -11.86 -10.73 -9.64
N LEU A 396 -12.47 -10.00 -10.58
CA LEU A 396 -12.35 -10.29 -12.00
C LEU A 396 -10.88 -10.23 -12.46
N HIS A 397 -10.11 -9.22 -12.03
CA HIS A 397 -8.69 -9.15 -12.35
C HIS A 397 -7.93 -10.36 -11.79
N ALA A 398 -8.20 -10.76 -10.55
CA ALA A 398 -7.60 -11.95 -9.92
C ALA A 398 -7.91 -13.24 -10.70
N LEU A 399 -9.19 -13.49 -11.02
CA LEU A 399 -9.62 -14.65 -11.80
C LEU A 399 -9.00 -14.68 -13.20
N THR A 400 -8.83 -13.51 -13.81
CA THR A 400 -8.18 -13.37 -15.12
C THR A 400 -6.72 -13.81 -15.05
N LEU A 401 -5.97 -13.35 -14.04
CA LEU A 401 -4.56 -13.73 -13.84
C LEU A 401 -4.41 -15.25 -13.58
N TRP A 402 -5.30 -15.84 -12.77
CA TRP A 402 -5.31 -17.29 -12.56
C TRP A 402 -5.77 -18.11 -13.75
N SER A 403 -6.37 -17.50 -14.77
CA SER A 403 -6.80 -18.21 -15.98
C SER A 403 -5.76 -18.15 -17.10
N LEU A 404 -4.68 -17.38 -16.91
CA LEU A 404 -3.57 -17.37 -17.85
C LEU A 404 -2.80 -18.69 -17.79
N PRO A 405 -2.41 -19.26 -18.95
CA PRO A 405 -1.56 -20.44 -19.01
C PRO A 405 -0.14 -20.07 -18.58
N ASP A 406 0.51 -20.91 -17.76
CA ASP A 406 1.86 -20.62 -17.28
C ASP A 406 2.89 -20.54 -18.43
N ASP A 407 2.69 -21.33 -19.48
CA ASP A 407 3.42 -21.19 -20.74
C ASP A 407 2.71 -20.19 -21.66
N VAL A 408 3.31 -19.00 -21.78
CA VAL A 408 2.79 -17.90 -22.61
C VAL A 408 2.83 -18.26 -24.09
N HIS A 409 3.68 -19.19 -24.52
CA HIS A 409 3.85 -19.61 -25.92
C HIS A 409 2.99 -20.80 -26.34
N ALA A 410 2.38 -21.53 -25.39
CA ALA A 410 1.53 -22.67 -25.70
C ALA A 410 0.38 -22.26 -26.65
N ASP A 411 -0.09 -23.13 -27.55
CA ASP A 411 -1.25 -22.77 -28.36
C ASP A 411 -2.51 -22.55 -27.48
N GLN A 412 -3.45 -21.73 -27.97
CA GLN A 412 -4.72 -21.61 -27.29
C GLN A 412 -5.46 -22.94 -27.39
N PRO A 413 -5.93 -23.53 -26.27
CA PRO A 413 -6.58 -24.83 -26.32
C PRO A 413 -7.83 -24.76 -27.19
N LEU A 414 -7.99 -25.72 -28.10
CA LEU A 414 -9.13 -25.79 -29.02
C LEU A 414 -10.46 -26.09 -28.30
N ARG A 415 -10.40 -26.72 -27.12
CA ARG A 415 -11.56 -27.09 -26.29
C ARG A 415 -11.18 -27.00 -24.81
N GLY A 416 -12.16 -26.72 -23.95
CA GLY A 416 -11.99 -26.67 -22.50
C GLY A 416 -11.69 -25.26 -21.95
N HIS A 417 -11.22 -25.21 -20.70
CA HIS A 417 -10.96 -23.96 -19.99
C HIS A 417 -9.89 -23.12 -20.73
N GLY A 418 -10.20 -21.85 -21.04
CA GLY A 418 -9.32 -20.96 -21.81
C GLY A 418 -9.52 -20.96 -23.33
N ALA A 419 -10.39 -21.83 -23.87
CA ALA A 419 -10.72 -21.87 -25.31
C ALA A 419 -11.61 -20.70 -25.76
N ASP A 420 -12.57 -20.28 -24.91
CA ASP A 420 -13.41 -19.09 -25.14
C ASP A 420 -13.26 -18.08 -23.98
N PRO A 421 -12.26 -17.17 -24.04
CA PRO A 421 -12.09 -16.12 -23.05
C PRO A 421 -13.33 -15.22 -22.87
N ARG A 422 -14.12 -15.02 -23.93
CA ARG A 422 -15.32 -14.17 -23.88
C ARG A 422 -16.45 -14.86 -23.14
N GLY A 423 -16.69 -16.14 -23.42
CA GLY A 423 -17.64 -16.98 -22.68
C GLY A 423 -17.30 -17.04 -21.20
N GLN A 424 -16.04 -17.32 -20.88
CA GLN A 424 -15.54 -17.44 -19.51
C GLN A 424 -15.75 -16.15 -18.69
N VAL A 425 -15.35 -14.99 -19.23
CA VAL A 425 -15.55 -13.71 -18.53
C VAL A 425 -17.03 -13.34 -18.39
N ARG A 426 -17.86 -13.68 -19.39
CA ARG A 426 -19.32 -13.47 -19.29
C ARG A 426 -19.95 -14.33 -18.20
N GLU A 427 -19.49 -15.57 -18.03
CA GLU A 427 -19.96 -16.46 -16.96
C GLU A 427 -19.61 -15.91 -15.58
N TRP A 428 -18.39 -15.40 -15.39
CA TRP A 428 -17.99 -14.79 -14.10
C TRP A 428 -18.77 -13.53 -13.77
N LEU A 429 -19.09 -12.71 -14.77
CA LEU A 429 -19.86 -11.48 -14.60
C LEU A 429 -21.38 -11.69 -14.65
N ALA A 430 -21.85 -12.94 -14.73
CA ALA A 430 -23.27 -13.23 -14.67
C ALA A 430 -23.85 -12.77 -13.32
N LEU A 431 -24.93 -12.01 -13.39
CA LEU A 431 -25.71 -11.53 -12.25
C LEU A 431 -27.10 -12.19 -12.28
N ALA A 432 -27.81 -12.12 -11.16
CA ALA A 432 -29.21 -12.54 -11.09
C ALA A 432 -30.08 -11.73 -12.07
N GLU A 433 -31.21 -12.31 -12.50
CA GLU A 433 -32.11 -11.68 -13.47
C GLU A 433 -32.56 -10.28 -13.02
N GLY A 434 -32.52 -9.32 -13.94
CA GLY A 434 -32.90 -7.93 -13.71
C GLY A 434 -31.80 -7.02 -13.18
N GLN A 435 -30.66 -7.56 -12.71
CA GLN A 435 -29.53 -6.75 -12.27
C GLN A 435 -28.62 -6.34 -13.45
N ARG A 436 -28.09 -5.12 -13.39
CA ARG A 436 -27.13 -4.60 -14.37
C ARG A 436 -25.76 -4.45 -13.73
N GLU A 437 -24.74 -4.94 -14.42
CA GLU A 437 -23.36 -4.81 -13.99
C GLU A 437 -22.88 -3.36 -14.09
N HIS A 438 -22.00 -2.96 -13.16
CA HIS A 438 -21.47 -1.60 -13.12
C HIS A 438 -20.64 -1.29 -14.39
N PRO A 439 -20.76 -0.09 -15.00
CA PRO A 439 -20.08 0.23 -16.26
C PRO A 439 -18.55 0.04 -16.23
N LEU A 440 -17.89 0.34 -15.11
CA LEU A 440 -16.44 0.13 -14.96
C LEU A 440 -16.08 -1.36 -14.90
N VAL A 441 -16.94 -2.20 -14.31
CA VAL A 441 -16.74 -3.67 -14.27
C VAL A 441 -16.93 -4.26 -15.66
N VAL A 442 -17.93 -3.79 -16.42
CA VAL A 442 -18.13 -4.18 -17.83
C VAL A 442 -16.91 -3.81 -18.69
N ALA A 443 -16.32 -2.64 -18.44
CA ALA A 443 -15.09 -2.21 -19.11
C ALA A 443 -13.90 -3.10 -18.76
N ALA A 444 -13.70 -3.37 -17.47
CA ALA A 444 -12.69 -4.32 -16.99
C ALA A 444 -12.88 -5.71 -17.61
N GLY A 445 -14.11 -6.18 -17.77
CA GLY A 445 -14.43 -7.43 -18.48
C GLY A 445 -13.87 -7.48 -19.90
N LYS A 446 -13.98 -6.39 -20.66
CA LYS A 446 -13.41 -6.32 -22.01
C LYS A 446 -11.88 -6.36 -22.01
N LEU A 447 -11.26 -5.70 -21.03
CA LEU A 447 -9.81 -5.71 -20.85
C LEU A 447 -9.30 -7.08 -20.40
N ALA A 448 -10.03 -7.76 -19.51
CA ALA A 448 -9.76 -9.13 -19.09
C ALA A 448 -9.80 -10.11 -20.28
N VAL A 449 -10.79 -10.00 -21.15
CA VAL A 449 -10.84 -10.77 -22.40
C VAL A 449 -9.58 -10.52 -23.24
N ARG A 450 -9.16 -9.25 -23.42
CA ARG A 450 -7.95 -8.92 -24.18
C ARG A 450 -6.68 -9.45 -23.49
N ALA A 451 -6.61 -9.43 -22.17
CA ALA A 451 -5.51 -10.00 -21.40
C ALA A 451 -5.38 -11.51 -21.65
N LEU A 452 -6.49 -12.25 -21.63
CA LEU A 452 -6.51 -13.70 -21.90
C LEU A 452 -6.17 -14.02 -23.36
N GLN A 453 -6.68 -13.23 -24.31
CA GLN A 453 -6.43 -13.43 -25.74
C GLN A 453 -4.98 -13.13 -26.14
N THR A 454 -4.39 -12.09 -25.56
CA THR A 454 -3.02 -11.66 -25.89
C THR A 454 -1.96 -12.25 -24.98
N ARG A 455 -2.37 -12.81 -23.83
CA ARG A 455 -1.51 -13.31 -22.75
C ARG A 455 -0.52 -12.28 -22.21
N ARG A 456 -0.91 -11.01 -22.28
CA ARG A 456 -0.14 -9.85 -21.78
C ARG A 456 -0.95 -9.11 -20.72
N PRO A 457 -1.14 -9.69 -19.52
CA PRO A 457 -1.92 -9.05 -18.47
C PRO A 457 -1.41 -7.65 -18.13
N GLU A 458 -0.10 -7.42 -18.18
CA GLU A 458 0.55 -6.14 -17.86
C GLU A 458 0.14 -4.98 -18.76
N ARG A 459 -0.54 -5.23 -19.89
CA ARG A 459 -1.09 -4.19 -20.77
C ARG A 459 -2.54 -3.83 -20.47
N PHE A 460 -3.27 -4.70 -19.77
CA PHE A 460 -4.74 -4.59 -19.66
C PHE A 460 -5.24 -4.59 -18.23
N LEU A 461 -4.44 -5.08 -17.29
CA LEU A 461 -4.74 -5.23 -15.87
C LEU A 461 -3.67 -4.51 -15.05
N TRP A 462 -3.95 -4.29 -13.77
CA TRP A 462 -3.02 -3.72 -12.80
C TRP A 462 -3.21 -4.41 -11.45
N ILE A 463 -2.16 -4.36 -10.61
CA ILE A 463 -2.17 -4.98 -9.28
C ILE A 463 -2.45 -3.97 -8.19
N ASP A 464 -1.91 -2.76 -8.30
CA ASP A 464 -2.17 -1.67 -7.36
C ASP A 464 -2.47 -0.41 -8.18
N GLU A 465 -3.67 0.11 -8.00
CA GLU A 465 -4.14 1.33 -8.65
C GLU A 465 -3.22 2.51 -8.33
N ALA A 466 -2.78 2.61 -7.07
CA ALA A 466 -1.91 3.68 -6.59
C ALA A 466 -0.50 3.58 -7.16
N GLY A 467 0.13 2.41 -7.04
CA GLY A 467 1.43 2.14 -7.62
C GLY A 467 1.46 2.42 -9.12
N VAL A 468 0.52 1.88 -9.90
CA VAL A 468 0.56 2.02 -11.37
C VAL A 468 0.35 3.47 -11.83
N ALA A 469 -0.42 4.29 -11.12
CA ALA A 469 -0.58 5.70 -11.48
C ALA A 469 0.63 6.58 -11.15
N CYS A 470 1.42 6.21 -10.13
CA CYS A 470 2.66 6.92 -9.78
C CYS A 470 3.82 6.58 -10.71
N GLU A 471 3.89 5.33 -11.20
CA GLU A 471 5.00 4.87 -12.03
C GLU A 471 4.71 5.10 -13.52
N VAL A 472 5.63 5.73 -14.26
CA VAL A 472 5.54 5.77 -15.73
C VAL A 472 5.64 4.36 -16.29
N GLY A 473 6.53 3.54 -15.74
CA GLY A 473 6.77 2.16 -16.15
C GLY A 473 7.92 2.05 -17.15
N THR A 474 8.71 0.99 -17.02
CA THR A 474 9.75 0.62 -17.99
C THR A 474 9.21 -0.41 -18.97
N GLU A 475 9.61 -0.36 -20.24
CA GLU A 475 9.12 -1.29 -21.27
C GLU A 475 9.24 -2.75 -20.82
N VAL A 476 8.18 -3.49 -21.11
CA VAL A 476 8.10 -4.93 -20.85
C VAL A 476 8.96 -5.64 -21.88
N SER A 477 9.77 -6.61 -21.43
CA SER A 477 10.61 -7.48 -22.27
C SER A 477 9.94 -7.87 -23.59
N SER A 478 10.75 -7.89 -24.65
CA SER A 478 10.28 -8.14 -26.02
C SER A 478 9.59 -9.51 -26.14
N PRO A 479 8.64 -9.67 -27.08
CA PRO A 479 8.06 -10.99 -27.37
C PRO A 479 9.15 -12.03 -27.65
N GLY A 480 9.24 -13.06 -26.79
CA GLY A 480 10.22 -14.15 -26.92
C GLY A 480 11.30 -14.17 -25.84
N GLU A 481 11.44 -13.12 -25.03
CA GLU A 481 12.37 -13.13 -23.90
C GLU A 481 11.77 -13.86 -22.68
N GLN A 482 12.58 -14.73 -22.08
CA GLN A 482 12.21 -15.45 -20.87
C GLN A 482 12.07 -14.45 -19.71
N ARG A 483 10.84 -14.24 -19.22
CA ARG A 483 10.57 -13.33 -18.11
C ARG A 483 11.33 -13.79 -16.85
N VAL A 484 12.19 -12.91 -16.32
CA VAL A 484 13.06 -13.17 -15.17
C VAL A 484 12.28 -13.25 -13.84
N HIS A 485 11.08 -12.67 -13.77
CA HIS A 485 10.29 -12.59 -12.54
C HIS A 485 9.15 -13.62 -12.50
N ASN A 486 8.86 -14.14 -11.29
CA ASN A 486 7.75 -15.07 -11.01
C ASN A 486 6.37 -14.38 -10.92
N LEU A 487 6.28 -13.10 -11.29
CA LEU A 487 5.04 -12.32 -11.26
C LEU A 487 4.47 -12.16 -12.68
N TRP A 488 3.14 -12.11 -12.79
CA TRP A 488 2.46 -11.78 -14.04
C TRP A 488 2.70 -10.32 -14.44
N ILE A 489 2.54 -9.43 -13.46
CA ILE A 489 2.71 -7.98 -13.60
C ILE A 489 3.80 -7.56 -12.62
N PRO A 490 5.01 -7.21 -13.09
CA PRO A 490 6.11 -6.79 -12.22
C PRO A 490 5.84 -5.39 -11.64
N PRO A 491 6.43 -5.05 -10.46
CA PRO A 491 6.30 -3.74 -9.84
C PRO A 491 6.82 -2.56 -10.69
N SER A 492 7.71 -2.85 -11.66
CA SER A 492 8.20 -1.86 -12.64
C SER A 492 7.19 -1.51 -13.73
N THR A 493 6.03 -2.16 -13.76
CA THR A 493 4.94 -1.84 -14.67
C THR A 493 4.26 -0.55 -14.23
N GLY A 494 4.14 0.41 -15.14
CA GLY A 494 3.51 1.70 -14.87
C GLY A 494 2.38 2.01 -15.84
N TRP A 495 1.80 3.20 -15.73
CA TRP A 495 0.64 3.55 -16.55
C TRP A 495 0.96 3.61 -18.04
N SER A 496 2.21 3.89 -18.44
CA SER A 496 2.58 4.03 -19.86
C SER A 496 2.57 2.70 -20.62
N THR A 497 2.72 1.56 -19.92
CA THR A 497 2.70 0.22 -20.54
C THR A 497 1.28 -0.28 -20.81
N LEU A 498 0.27 0.34 -20.19
CA LEU A 498 -1.13 -0.02 -20.34
C LEU A 498 -1.68 0.38 -21.71
N ASP A 499 -2.68 -0.37 -22.19
CA ASP A 499 -3.49 -0.01 -23.34
C ASP A 499 -4.30 1.28 -23.03
N PRO A 500 -4.52 2.18 -24.00
CA PRO A 500 -5.23 3.44 -23.77
C PRO A 500 -6.60 3.29 -23.09
N ALA A 501 -7.35 2.22 -23.39
CA ALA A 501 -8.62 1.95 -22.71
C ALA A 501 -8.42 1.56 -21.23
N ALA A 502 -7.36 0.82 -20.92
CA ALA A 502 -6.99 0.48 -19.55
C ALA A 502 -6.52 1.71 -18.77
N GLN A 503 -5.75 2.61 -19.40
CA GLN A 503 -5.32 3.88 -18.80
C GLN A 503 -6.53 4.75 -18.42
N GLN A 504 -7.51 4.90 -19.31
CA GLN A 504 -8.73 5.66 -19.04
C GLN A 504 -9.57 5.02 -17.92
N LEU A 505 -9.68 3.69 -17.91
CA LEU A 505 -10.39 2.97 -16.86
C LEU A 505 -9.71 3.16 -15.49
N LEU A 506 -8.39 2.98 -15.43
CA LEU A 506 -7.59 3.18 -14.22
C LEU A 506 -7.79 4.60 -13.66
N ALA A 507 -7.72 5.62 -14.52
CA ALA A 507 -7.89 7.01 -14.12
C ALA A 507 -9.25 7.28 -13.46
N ASP A 508 -10.34 6.79 -14.05
CA ASP A 508 -11.68 6.97 -13.49
C ASP A 508 -11.96 6.11 -12.25
N VAL A 509 -11.39 4.90 -12.20
CA VAL A 509 -11.41 4.05 -11.00
C VAL A 509 -10.73 4.77 -9.84
N LEU A 510 -9.55 5.35 -10.06
CA LEU A 510 -8.81 6.09 -9.05
C LEU A 510 -9.56 7.32 -8.57
N VAL A 511 -10.17 8.10 -9.49
CA VAL A 511 -10.99 9.25 -9.08
C VAL A 511 -12.15 8.79 -8.21
N LEU A 512 -12.86 7.71 -8.58
CA LEU A 512 -13.97 7.21 -7.77
C LEU A 512 -13.50 6.63 -6.42
N ALA A 513 -12.35 5.96 -6.38
CA ALA A 513 -11.74 5.46 -5.16
C ALA A 513 -11.37 6.60 -4.21
N VAL A 514 -10.72 7.66 -4.71
CA VAL A 514 -10.39 8.86 -3.94
C VAL A 514 -11.64 9.55 -3.39
N LEU A 515 -12.71 9.66 -4.19
CA LEU A 515 -13.99 10.23 -3.74
C LEU A 515 -14.69 9.34 -2.69
N GLY A 516 -14.51 8.03 -2.76
CA GLY A 516 -15.04 7.07 -1.79
C GLY A 516 -14.23 6.98 -0.50
N GLU A 517 -12.95 7.34 -0.53
CA GLU A 517 -12.01 7.20 0.59
C GLU A 517 -11.74 8.49 1.37
N ARG A 518 -12.40 9.59 1.03
CA ARG A 518 -12.29 10.87 1.75
C ARG A 518 -12.90 10.76 3.15
N GLY A 519 -12.05 10.45 4.14
CA GLY A 519 -12.48 10.33 5.52
C GLY A 519 -11.29 10.30 6.46
N TYR A 520 -11.34 11.13 7.50
CA TYR A 520 -10.33 11.08 8.56
C TYR A 520 -10.48 9.82 9.42
N ARG A 521 -11.70 9.23 9.48
CA ARG A 521 -12.01 8.04 10.27
C ARG A 521 -12.60 6.90 9.45
N PRO A 522 -12.39 5.62 9.85
CA PRO A 522 -13.02 4.47 9.21
C PRO A 522 -14.56 4.53 9.16
N LYS A 523 -15.22 5.14 10.15
CA LYS A 523 -16.69 5.29 10.16
C LYS A 523 -17.20 6.12 8.99
N ASP A 524 -16.50 7.21 8.65
CA ASP A 524 -16.87 8.08 7.53
C ASP A 524 -16.66 7.36 6.20
N LEU A 525 -15.56 6.62 6.08
CA LEU A 525 -15.29 5.73 4.94
C LEU A 525 -16.41 4.72 4.72
N PHE A 526 -16.90 4.06 5.78
CA PHE A 526 -18.00 3.09 5.67
C PHE A 526 -19.27 3.70 5.11
N ARG A 527 -19.63 4.88 5.60
CA ARG A 527 -20.79 5.63 5.12
C ARG A 527 -20.64 6.00 3.64
N LEU A 528 -19.44 6.38 3.20
CA LEU A 528 -19.17 6.71 1.80
C LEU A 528 -19.22 5.48 0.90
N LEU A 529 -18.69 4.33 1.33
CA LEU A 529 -18.77 3.08 0.57
C LEU A 529 -20.22 2.63 0.38
N GLU A 530 -21.08 2.80 1.39
CA GLU A 530 -22.52 2.54 1.27
C GLU A 530 -23.17 3.42 0.21
N LEU A 531 -22.83 4.73 0.17
CA LEU A 531 -23.29 5.65 -0.88
C LEU A 531 -22.79 5.27 -2.29
N CYS A 532 -21.58 4.69 -2.37
CA CYS A 532 -20.98 4.19 -3.61
C CYS A 532 -21.58 2.86 -4.10
N CYS A 533 -22.49 2.25 -3.33
CA CYS A 533 -23.09 0.95 -3.63
C CYS A 533 -24.57 1.06 -4.04
N PRO A 534 -24.96 1.86 -5.06
CA PRO A 534 -26.36 1.96 -5.46
C PRO A 534 -26.83 0.62 -6.05
N GLU A 535 -28.08 0.25 -5.75
CA GLU A 535 -28.75 -0.98 -6.22
C GLU A 535 -28.73 -1.15 -7.76
N ASN A 536 -28.43 -0.09 -8.52
CA ASN A 536 -28.50 -0.05 -9.98
C ASN A 536 -27.15 0.16 -10.68
N GLY A 537 -26.02 0.07 -9.98
CA GLY A 537 -24.69 0.18 -10.60
C GLY A 537 -24.47 1.50 -11.38
N ARG A 538 -25.06 2.60 -10.91
CA ARG A 538 -24.96 3.91 -11.57
C ARG A 538 -23.62 4.57 -11.25
N LEU A 539 -23.04 5.26 -12.23
CA LEU A 539 -21.92 6.16 -12.01
C LEU A 539 -22.42 7.53 -11.50
N PRO A 540 -21.65 8.24 -10.65
CA PRO A 540 -22.02 9.58 -10.25
C PRO A 540 -22.06 10.53 -11.47
N SER A 541 -22.87 11.58 -11.37
CA SER A 541 -23.01 12.57 -12.45
C SER A 541 -21.68 13.25 -12.79
N CYS A 542 -20.77 13.37 -11.82
CA CYS A 542 -19.43 13.93 -12.04
C CYS A 542 -18.50 13.05 -12.88
N LEU A 543 -18.80 11.74 -13.02
CA LEU A 543 -18.08 10.81 -13.89
C LEU A 543 -18.80 10.58 -15.22
N SER A 544 -20.13 10.67 -15.22
CA SER A 544 -20.96 10.28 -16.36
C SER A 544 -21.54 11.44 -17.17
N ARG A 545 -21.60 12.65 -16.61
CA ARG A 545 -22.20 13.84 -17.26
C ARG A 545 -21.27 15.05 -17.27
N ASP A 546 -20.80 15.52 -16.12
CA ASP A 546 -20.01 16.76 -16.06
C ASP A 546 -18.89 16.68 -15.03
N ARG A 547 -17.65 16.58 -15.53
CA ARG A 547 -16.43 16.47 -14.71
C ARG A 547 -16.05 17.77 -14.01
N THR A 548 -16.55 18.90 -14.49
CA THR A 548 -16.17 20.22 -13.97
C THR A 548 -16.65 20.46 -12.54
N LEU A 549 -17.72 19.76 -12.11
CA LEU A 549 -18.24 19.75 -10.74
C LEU A 549 -17.22 19.25 -9.70
N LEU A 550 -16.21 18.47 -10.11
CA LEU A 550 -15.15 18.05 -9.20
C LEU A 550 -14.24 19.20 -8.79
N ASP A 551 -14.03 20.21 -9.64
CA ASP A 551 -13.29 21.43 -9.32
C ASP A 551 -12.03 21.22 -8.42
N PRO A 552 -10.99 20.54 -8.92
CA PRO A 552 -9.86 20.09 -8.09
C PRO A 552 -8.96 21.22 -7.57
N VAL A 553 -9.18 22.45 -8.03
CA VAL A 553 -8.36 23.64 -7.72
C VAL A 553 -8.98 24.46 -6.58
N ARG A 554 -10.30 24.38 -6.37
CA ARG A 554 -11.03 25.15 -5.34
C ARG A 554 -10.77 24.70 -3.90
N ALA A 555 -10.02 23.62 -3.69
CA ALA A 555 -9.83 22.95 -2.39
C ALA A 555 -8.37 22.93 -1.89
N VAL A 556 -7.56 23.95 -2.17
CA VAL A 556 -6.16 23.97 -1.68
C VAL A 556 -6.08 24.32 -0.18
N GLU A 557 -7.05 25.07 0.38
CA GLU A 557 -6.90 25.65 1.73
C GLU A 557 -7.92 25.18 2.80
N ARG A 558 -9.04 24.52 2.43
CA ARG A 558 -10.06 24.06 3.40
C ARG A 558 -10.70 22.72 3.00
N THR A 559 -10.91 21.84 3.97
CA THR A 559 -11.72 20.61 3.82
C THR A 559 -13.12 20.98 3.34
N SER A 560 -13.48 20.53 2.15
CA SER A 560 -14.79 20.83 1.54
C SER A 560 -15.79 19.76 1.92
N GLN A 561 -16.97 20.16 2.37
CA GLN A 561 -18.02 19.18 2.66
C GLN A 561 -18.48 18.50 1.36
N PRO A 562 -18.66 17.17 1.37
CA PRO A 562 -19.31 16.48 0.26
C PRO A 562 -20.69 17.11 0.03
N ASP A 563 -21.16 17.10 -1.22
CA ASP A 563 -22.41 17.71 -1.71
C ASP A 563 -22.36 19.19 -2.07
N SER A 564 -21.34 19.93 -1.63
CA SER A 564 -21.32 21.39 -1.77
C SER A 564 -21.23 21.90 -3.22
N ASN A 565 -20.77 21.08 -4.17
CA ASN A 565 -20.69 21.43 -5.60
C ASN A 565 -21.52 20.50 -6.49
N CYS A 566 -22.46 19.74 -5.91
CA CYS A 566 -23.30 18.81 -6.64
C CYS A 566 -24.48 19.51 -7.34
N THR A 567 -24.86 19.02 -8.51
CA THR A 567 -26.17 19.33 -9.10
C THR A 567 -27.27 18.66 -8.29
N GLY A 568 -28.49 19.22 -8.26
CA GLY A 568 -29.64 18.59 -7.58
C GLY A 568 -30.01 17.17 -8.04
N GLU A 569 -29.53 16.75 -9.22
CA GLU A 569 -29.69 15.37 -9.74
C GLU A 569 -28.55 14.40 -9.34
N CYS A 570 -27.56 14.85 -8.57
CA CYS A 570 -26.41 14.03 -8.18
C CYS A 570 -26.77 13.15 -6.97
N GLY A 571 -27.43 12.01 -7.16
CA GLY A 571 -27.85 11.15 -6.03
C GLY A 571 -26.75 10.52 -5.17
N MET A 572 -25.47 10.84 -5.41
CA MET A 572 -24.31 10.32 -4.67
C MET A 572 -23.59 11.38 -3.83
N ASN A 573 -23.89 12.67 -4.04
CA ASN A 573 -23.34 13.79 -3.26
C ASN A 573 -21.79 13.78 -3.15
N MET A 574 -21.11 13.45 -4.26
CA MET A 574 -19.67 13.21 -4.26
C MET A 574 -18.78 14.43 -4.54
N CYS A 575 -19.33 15.55 -4.95
CA CYS A 575 -18.53 16.72 -5.36
C CYS A 575 -18.38 17.72 -4.20
N PRO A 576 -17.28 18.50 -4.13
CA PRO A 576 -16.14 18.56 -5.04
C PRO A 576 -15.07 17.48 -4.76
N TYR A 577 -13.97 17.53 -5.53
CA TYR A 577 -12.77 16.72 -5.33
C TYR A 577 -12.09 17.11 -4.00
N PRO A 578 -11.54 16.14 -3.25
CA PRO A 578 -10.89 16.37 -1.96
C PRO A 578 -9.74 17.39 -1.96
N ALA A 579 -9.55 18.05 -0.82
CA ALA A 579 -8.43 18.93 -0.57
C ALA A 579 -7.10 18.16 -0.46
N LYS A 580 -5.95 18.77 -0.83
CA LYS A 580 -4.62 18.10 -0.71
C LYS A 580 -4.27 17.73 0.72
N VAL A 581 -4.81 18.46 1.68
CA VAL A 581 -4.61 18.26 3.12
C VAL A 581 -5.34 17.03 3.67
N GLU A 582 -6.31 16.48 2.93
CA GLU A 582 -6.95 15.22 3.27
C GLU A 582 -5.96 14.11 2.87
N ASN A 583 -5.61 13.18 3.78
CA ASN A 583 -4.62 12.12 3.53
C ASN A 583 -5.12 11.13 2.46
N LEU A 584 -5.05 11.53 1.19
CA LEU A 584 -5.52 10.74 0.07
C LEU A 584 -4.64 9.50 -0.14
N ARG A 585 -5.25 8.41 -0.59
CA ARG A 585 -4.52 7.20 -1.01
C ARG A 585 -3.48 7.53 -2.10
N VAL A 586 -3.83 8.45 -3.00
CA VAL A 586 -3.03 8.84 -4.17
C VAL A 586 -3.30 10.30 -4.50
N GLU A 587 -2.24 11.06 -4.75
CA GLU A 587 -2.29 12.30 -5.53
C GLU A 587 -1.74 11.98 -6.94
N PHE A 588 -2.36 12.54 -7.97
CA PHE A 588 -1.97 12.26 -9.35
C PHE A 588 -0.70 13.05 -9.72
N SER A 589 0.25 12.40 -10.40
CA SER A 589 1.45 13.09 -10.89
C SER A 589 1.11 13.98 -12.09
N GLU A 590 1.88 15.06 -12.26
CA GLU A 590 1.72 15.97 -13.40
C GLU A 590 1.79 15.21 -14.74
N VAL A 591 2.79 14.34 -14.88
CA VAL A 591 3.01 13.57 -16.12
C VAL A 591 1.81 12.66 -16.42
N PHE A 592 1.24 12.02 -15.39
CA PHE A 592 0.03 11.21 -15.57
C PHE A 592 -1.15 12.07 -16.03
N CYS A 593 -1.36 13.25 -15.43
CA CYS A 593 -2.44 14.16 -15.80
C CYS A 593 -2.30 14.70 -17.23
N LEU A 594 -1.11 15.12 -17.63
CA LEU A 594 -0.80 15.56 -19.00
C LEU A 594 -1.08 14.45 -20.01
N HIS A 595 -0.66 13.22 -19.70
CA HIS A 595 -0.92 12.08 -20.56
C HIS A 595 -2.43 11.78 -20.70
N GLN A 596 -3.19 11.81 -19.60
CA GLN A 596 -4.66 11.65 -19.67
C GLN A 596 -5.32 12.75 -20.51
N GLN A 597 -4.81 13.98 -20.45
CA GLN A 597 -5.27 15.07 -21.31
C GLN A 597 -4.93 14.81 -22.79
N ASP A 598 -3.76 14.23 -23.08
CA ASP A 598 -3.30 13.92 -24.43
C ASP A 598 -4.04 12.76 -25.08
N LEU A 599 -4.43 11.73 -24.30
CA LEU A 599 -5.35 10.66 -24.75
C LEU A 599 -6.68 11.23 -25.26
N LEU A 600 -7.05 12.42 -24.79
CA LEU A 600 -8.23 13.14 -25.22
C LEU A 600 -7.95 14.10 -26.38
N ARG A 601 -6.92 13.95 -27.24
CA ARG A 601 -6.60 14.77 -28.45
C ARG A 601 -7.03 14.15 -29.80
N ALA A 602 -7.50 14.99 -30.73
CA ALA A 602 -8.43 14.63 -31.84
C ALA A 602 -7.79 13.89 -32.96
N TRP A 603 -6.50 14.09 -33.01
CA TRP A 603 -5.71 13.89 -34.15
C TRP A 603 -4.35 13.55 -33.57
N GLN A 604 -4.00 12.27 -33.70
CA GLN A 604 -2.65 11.78 -33.56
C GLN A 604 -2.27 11.28 -34.96
N PRO A 605 -1.25 11.87 -35.62
CA PRO A 605 -0.94 11.54 -37.01
C PRO A 605 -0.60 10.05 -37.23
N GLY A 606 -0.10 9.34 -36.21
CA GLY A 606 0.11 7.88 -36.26
C GLY A 606 -1.16 7.02 -36.18
N SER A 607 -2.31 7.58 -35.79
CA SER A 607 -3.58 6.88 -35.66
C SER A 607 -4.33 6.74 -36.98
N TRP A 608 -3.90 7.46 -38.02
CA TRP A 608 -4.49 7.43 -39.36
C TRP A 608 -4.26 6.07 -40.05
N LEU A 609 -3.11 5.43 -39.79
CA LEU A 609 -2.80 4.07 -40.25
C LEU A 609 -3.63 2.98 -39.55
N PHE A 610 -4.30 3.29 -38.44
CA PHE A 610 -5.04 2.34 -37.61
C PHE A 610 -6.50 2.72 -37.34
N LEU A 611 -7.12 3.65 -38.10
CA LEU A 611 -8.55 4.00 -38.04
C LEU A 611 -9.15 4.12 -36.61
N ARG A 612 -8.36 4.56 -35.61
CA ARG A 612 -8.81 4.67 -34.22
C ARG A 612 -9.36 6.06 -33.94
N PHE A 613 -10.55 6.35 -34.43
CA PHE A 613 -11.33 7.52 -34.02
C PHE A 613 -11.98 7.30 -32.63
N ARG A 614 -11.14 7.33 -31.60
CA ARG A 614 -11.27 8.25 -30.47
C ARG A 614 -12.67 8.45 -29.85
N ARG A 615 -13.16 7.43 -29.15
CA ARG A 615 -13.80 7.48 -27.80
C ARG A 615 -14.04 6.04 -27.32
N GLU A 616 -13.05 5.40 -26.68
CA GLU A 616 -13.20 3.98 -26.31
C GLU A 616 -13.97 3.78 -25.01
N ALA A 617 -13.89 4.68 -24.02
CA ALA A 617 -14.58 4.56 -22.74
C ALA A 617 -16.12 4.71 -22.87
N PRO A 618 -16.91 3.61 -22.84
CA PRO A 618 -18.35 3.70 -23.12
C PRO A 618 -19.12 4.45 -22.02
N TRP A 619 -18.57 4.51 -20.80
CA TRP A 619 -19.19 5.18 -19.66
C TRP A 619 -19.05 6.70 -19.69
N GLN A 620 -18.09 7.25 -20.45
CA GLN A 620 -17.87 8.69 -20.58
C GLN A 620 -18.62 9.31 -21.78
N ARG A 621 -19.42 8.55 -22.53
CA ARG A 621 -20.03 9.01 -23.80
C ARG A 621 -20.86 10.30 -23.70
N ARG A 622 -21.39 10.62 -22.51
CA ARG A 622 -22.20 11.82 -22.26
C ARG A 622 -21.42 12.99 -21.66
N VAL A 623 -20.12 12.80 -21.34
CA VAL A 623 -19.29 13.85 -20.77
C VAL A 623 -18.75 14.78 -21.87
N PRO A 624 -18.68 16.10 -21.71
CA PRO A 624 -17.98 16.96 -22.66
C PRO A 624 -16.46 16.72 -22.65
N VAL A 625 -15.83 16.53 -23.83
CA VAL A 625 -14.36 16.34 -23.93
C VAL A 625 -13.60 17.57 -23.42
N ALA A 626 -14.13 18.77 -23.66
CA ALA A 626 -13.56 20.00 -23.14
C ALA A 626 -13.53 20.00 -21.60
N GLY A 627 -14.60 19.53 -20.95
CA GLY A 627 -14.68 19.38 -19.50
C GLY A 627 -13.68 18.37 -18.95
N LEU A 628 -13.48 17.23 -19.63
CA LEU A 628 -12.46 16.25 -19.25
C LEU A 628 -11.03 16.80 -19.38
N ARG A 629 -10.73 17.51 -20.48
CA ARG A 629 -9.39 18.12 -20.66
C ARG A 629 -9.11 19.22 -19.64
N ARG A 630 -10.13 20.03 -19.32
CA ARG A 630 -10.04 21.06 -18.28
C ARG A 630 -9.75 20.42 -16.92
N PHE A 631 -10.49 19.39 -16.55
CA PHE A 631 -10.27 18.65 -15.30
C PHE A 631 -8.84 18.10 -15.21
N TRP A 632 -8.35 17.42 -16.25
CA TRP A 632 -6.99 16.87 -16.22
C TRP A 632 -5.91 17.95 -16.24
N GLY A 633 -6.12 19.08 -16.93
CA GLY A 633 -5.24 20.25 -16.85
C GLY A 633 -5.17 20.80 -15.43
N GLN A 634 -6.32 21.03 -14.80
CA GLN A 634 -6.44 21.50 -13.42
C GLN A 634 -5.81 20.52 -12.40
N MET A 635 -5.92 19.21 -12.62
CA MET A 635 -5.23 18.21 -11.80
C MET A 635 -3.71 18.28 -11.98
N GLY A 636 -3.21 18.57 -13.19
CA GLY A 636 -1.79 18.80 -13.45
C GLY A 636 -1.27 20.09 -12.79
N ASP A 637 -2.06 21.16 -12.83
CA ASP A 637 -1.76 22.42 -12.13
C ASP A 637 -1.71 22.20 -10.62
N ARG A 638 -2.69 21.46 -10.09
CA ARG A 638 -2.70 21.01 -8.70
C ARG A 638 -1.44 20.21 -8.37
N ALA A 639 -1.01 19.27 -9.20
CA ALA A 639 0.19 18.47 -8.94
C ALA A 639 1.46 19.33 -8.82
N ARG A 640 1.53 20.47 -9.52
CA ARG A 640 2.64 21.44 -9.47
C ARG A 640 2.58 22.44 -8.31
N ASP A 641 1.53 22.41 -7.49
CA ASP A 641 1.27 23.44 -6.47
C ASP A 641 1.19 24.87 -7.05
N VAL A 642 0.74 25.00 -8.31
CA VAL A 642 0.54 26.31 -8.94
C VAL A 642 -0.72 26.95 -8.35
N ASN A 643 -0.59 28.19 -7.87
CA ASN A 643 -1.71 28.90 -7.28
C ASN A 643 -2.74 29.26 -8.38
N PRO A 644 -4.03 28.91 -8.25
CA PRO A 644 -5.07 29.23 -9.22
C PRO A 644 -5.07 30.69 -9.72
N GLU A 645 -4.77 31.63 -8.83
CA GLU A 645 -4.78 33.06 -9.15
C GLU A 645 -3.73 33.47 -10.20
N ASP A 646 -2.67 32.66 -10.38
CA ASP A 646 -1.64 32.92 -11.40
C ASP A 646 -2.07 32.45 -12.81
N THR A 647 -3.09 31.58 -12.91
CA THR A 647 -3.56 31.02 -14.20
C THR A 647 -4.66 31.85 -14.89
N ASP A 648 -5.32 32.76 -14.17
CA ASP A 648 -6.36 33.65 -14.72
C ASP A 648 -5.83 35.01 -15.21
N ALA A 649 -4.51 35.20 -15.32
CA ALA A 649 -3.94 36.35 -16.02
C ALA A 649 -3.94 36.12 -17.54
N PRO A 650 -4.75 36.85 -18.33
CA PRO A 650 -4.65 36.76 -19.78
C PRO A 650 -3.36 37.46 -20.25
N GLY A 651 -2.42 36.67 -20.76
CA GLY A 651 -1.43 37.11 -21.74
C GLY A 651 -0.01 37.34 -21.22
N ARG A 652 0.90 36.50 -21.68
CA ARG A 652 1.98 36.93 -22.58
C ARG A 652 2.13 35.94 -23.74
#